data_AF-A0A3B8SNN7-F1
#
_entry.id   AF-A0A3B8SNN7-F1
#
_cell.length_a   1.000
_cell.length_b   1.000
_cell.length_c   1.000
_cell.angle_alpha   90.00
_cell.angle_beta   90.00
_cell.angle_gamma   90.00
#
_symmetry.space_group_name_H-M   'P 1'
#
loop_
_entity.id
_entity.type
_entity.pdbx_description
1 polymer ?
#
loop_
_entity_poly.entity_id
_entity_poly.type
_entity_poly.pdbx_seq_one_letter_code
_entity_poly.pdbx_strand_id
1 'polypeptide(L)'
;MEENIEKCKDFLKKSYNQNRKKLYPFLKSMSDEEKEIVLSDKDVLERLIAINDDEILSLIFRMSPAKIQEIIWQNENCQKRLLTIKNLDFQDRKSLNNNTYFSKERLRRIKIFFSEIKSPLIIESLTSNIYFQIIVLFSKNFPRNIIEGIDALKLYENTITSGVYNLANIKNKNRWVSFLNGFFEEVKLPDDFREVYNYSEKESYHYYDKERNTIIPMIRSKCYHMKEKGKKVIINKDTLNRISMKELIALYDLVSERPEEFTINKENIEEYFKTIIDEHINNETIFQSEYFDLSLISHPFQFFVFAKVKEATQTNKKLETQMLDLLFEKLFKSKTDYTDEEINMIDIYIKNSVLNSDKDSLSNLFSYSTAMKSAFHMKFNKTARNVGYLEGFDIHKLFKLNVKQVNKIAKLLEDKTQDEISDTYSKAIKLYFVFGLDRSIAILNGEYGKVNKAFLDCVSKLNIDNAQLKQIGKKYEPILNQEFINFLFTGNNIFELFRGGSAFETTWFYLFNNFEEIKEVCKGHITIKQAEIVMKEQMNNVKYEVPPDLYSLEEYLYEIGLGNKTKKTNEEVYDEVVNIYKQQLQRKTSSIPYVRGSSNNGYQYEVMRMDDAIAYVLGYRANCCIRVLDIAHNHLLHALLCENGRILLTYSETGALMSFSPIKRNGELLIANSIEVIGDKDNKDIVAAFSDGIKAIMSETRRCEDKGYLKVACIGSEAYLKPIGQAWPSYLPAPTILEKDEELYKRTDQYHKKLDVIAQEEGFDLKNLKLGPVKARYKDKRHPIKSCKFSEEAVSIEKIEVEKIVNSVDYINTSEENKKSFRKKRIYYMSYAFYNEDWYILIDKIGKFYYGVVEGSEEALKEMQATLAVLSNMKEKQEIESYILSFKKM
;
A
#
# COMPACT_ATOMS: atom_id res chain seq x y z
N MET A 1 29.65 -66.99 -33.45
CA MET A 1 28.44 -66.37 -32.89
C MET A 1 28.11 -66.99 -31.53
N GLU A 2 27.96 -68.31 -31.44
CA GLU A 2 27.74 -69.04 -30.17
C GLU A 2 28.83 -68.81 -29.10
N GLU A 3 30.11 -68.83 -29.48
CA GLU A 3 31.22 -68.58 -28.54
C GLU A 3 31.25 -67.14 -27.98
N ASN A 4 30.66 -66.19 -28.70
CA ASN A 4 30.55 -64.79 -28.26
C ASN A 4 29.35 -64.59 -27.33
N ILE A 5 28.24 -65.29 -27.60
CA ILE A 5 27.03 -65.32 -26.76
C ILE A 5 27.34 -65.92 -25.39
N GLU A 6 28.08 -67.02 -25.32
CA GLU A 6 28.42 -67.67 -24.04
C GLU A 6 29.37 -66.81 -23.18
N LYS A 7 30.35 -66.15 -23.81
CA LYS A 7 31.20 -65.14 -23.13
C LYS A 7 30.38 -63.97 -22.59
N CYS A 8 29.34 -63.54 -23.31
CA CYS A 8 28.46 -62.47 -22.85
C CYS A 8 27.58 -62.91 -21.67
N LYS A 9 27.04 -64.14 -21.70
CA LYS A 9 26.30 -64.74 -20.58
C LYS A 9 27.17 -64.85 -19.34
N ASP A 10 28.39 -65.39 -19.47
CA ASP A 10 29.35 -65.51 -18.37
C ASP A 10 29.73 -64.15 -17.78
N PHE A 11 29.93 -63.14 -18.63
CA PHE A 11 30.18 -61.78 -18.18
C PHE A 11 29.02 -61.25 -17.33
N LEU A 12 27.77 -61.38 -17.79
CA LEU A 12 26.60 -60.91 -17.05
C LEU A 12 26.33 -61.73 -15.78
N LYS A 13 26.55 -63.05 -15.80
CA LYS A 13 26.46 -63.93 -14.61
C LYS A 13 27.45 -63.51 -13.51
N LYS A 14 28.64 -63.03 -13.88
CA LYS A 14 29.70 -62.51 -12.98
C LYS A 14 29.54 -61.02 -12.64
N SER A 15 28.75 -60.27 -13.40
CA SER A 15 28.61 -58.81 -13.28
C SER A 15 27.63 -58.32 -12.23
N TYR A 16 26.94 -59.22 -11.52
CA TYR A 16 26.01 -58.92 -10.43
C TYR A 16 26.59 -57.97 -9.34
N ASN A 17 27.93 -57.93 -9.19
CA ASN A 17 28.64 -57.07 -8.23
C ASN A 17 29.44 -55.90 -8.88
N GLN A 18 29.23 -55.60 -10.17
CA GLN A 18 30.06 -54.61 -10.89
C GLN A 18 29.41 -53.21 -11.00
N ASN A 19 30.24 -52.17 -10.95
CA ASN A 19 29.80 -50.77 -11.10
C ASN A 19 29.40 -50.45 -12.56
N ARG A 20 28.34 -49.63 -12.71
CA ARG A 20 27.78 -49.02 -13.92
C ARG A 20 28.78 -48.67 -15.04
N LYS A 21 29.99 -48.22 -14.69
CA LYS A 21 31.05 -47.87 -15.65
C LYS A 21 31.49 -49.01 -16.58
N LYS A 22 31.38 -50.27 -16.14
CA LYS A 22 31.72 -51.45 -16.97
C LYS A 22 30.52 -52.01 -17.73
N LEU A 23 29.34 -51.93 -17.12
CA LEU A 23 28.13 -52.53 -17.67
C LEU A 23 27.55 -51.75 -18.86
N TYR A 24 27.59 -50.41 -18.82
CA TYR A 24 27.05 -49.58 -19.89
C TYR A 24 27.74 -49.78 -21.24
N PRO A 25 29.09 -49.70 -21.35
CA PRO A 25 29.78 -49.94 -22.62
C PRO A 25 29.54 -51.35 -23.17
N PHE A 26 29.46 -52.35 -22.27
CA PHE A 26 29.23 -53.75 -22.63
C PHE A 26 27.83 -53.97 -23.21
N LEU A 27 26.78 -53.49 -22.54
CA LEU A 27 25.41 -53.58 -23.07
C LEU A 27 25.25 -52.77 -24.37
N LYS A 28 25.99 -51.66 -24.51
CA LYS A 28 25.96 -50.84 -25.72
C LYS A 28 26.63 -51.51 -26.92
N SER A 29 27.64 -52.37 -26.71
CA SER A 29 28.32 -53.09 -27.80
C SER A 29 27.52 -54.27 -28.36
N MET A 30 26.45 -54.69 -27.68
CA MET A 30 25.59 -55.79 -28.14
C MET A 30 24.46 -55.27 -29.05
N SER A 31 24.14 -56.02 -30.10
CA SER A 31 22.91 -55.85 -30.89
C SER A 31 21.66 -56.22 -30.06
N ASP A 32 20.48 -55.78 -30.50
CA ASP A 32 19.24 -56.10 -29.79
C ASP A 32 18.88 -57.60 -29.86
N GLU A 33 19.23 -58.28 -30.95
CA GLU A 33 19.10 -59.75 -31.09
C GLU A 33 20.03 -60.49 -30.10
N GLU A 34 21.29 -60.05 -29.97
CA GLU A 34 22.22 -60.62 -28.98
C GLU A 34 21.74 -60.37 -27.55
N LYS A 35 21.19 -59.18 -27.25
CA LYS A 35 20.61 -58.89 -25.94
C LYS A 35 19.39 -59.75 -25.65
N GLU A 36 18.52 -59.98 -26.64
CA GLU A 36 17.35 -60.83 -26.44
C GLU A 36 17.77 -62.27 -26.12
N ILE A 37 18.75 -62.83 -26.84
CA ILE A 37 19.25 -64.20 -26.61
C ILE A 37 19.97 -64.31 -25.25
N VAL A 38 20.81 -63.33 -24.91
CA VAL A 38 21.63 -63.38 -23.68
C VAL A 38 20.81 -63.06 -22.43
N LEU A 39 19.92 -62.07 -22.47
CA LEU A 39 19.12 -61.65 -21.31
C LEU A 39 17.89 -62.53 -21.09
N SER A 40 17.48 -63.33 -22.09
CA SER A 40 16.45 -64.38 -21.91
C SER A 40 17.01 -65.67 -21.30
N ASP A 41 18.33 -65.79 -21.14
CA ASP A 41 18.94 -66.95 -20.49
C ASP A 41 18.49 -67.03 -19.03
N LYS A 42 18.00 -68.20 -18.60
CA LYS A 42 17.35 -68.39 -17.30
C LYS A 42 18.25 -67.95 -16.13
N ASP A 43 19.51 -68.36 -16.12
CA ASP A 43 20.46 -68.03 -15.05
C ASP A 43 20.81 -66.53 -15.04
N VAL A 44 20.91 -65.91 -16.22
CA VAL A 44 21.16 -64.48 -16.35
C VAL A 44 19.96 -63.72 -15.80
N LEU A 45 18.75 -64.10 -16.21
CA LEU A 45 17.50 -63.46 -15.81
C LEU A 45 17.25 -63.54 -14.29
N GLU A 46 17.46 -64.70 -13.68
CA GLU A 46 17.34 -64.88 -12.23
C GLU A 46 18.29 -63.93 -11.46
N ARG A 47 19.51 -63.74 -11.97
CA ARG A 47 20.48 -62.80 -11.39
C ARG A 47 20.09 -61.35 -11.64
N LEU A 48 19.55 -61.02 -12.81
CA LEU A 48 19.10 -59.66 -13.16
C LEU A 48 17.98 -59.19 -12.22
N ILE A 49 16.99 -60.04 -11.99
CA ILE A 49 15.85 -59.76 -11.12
C ILE A 49 16.30 -59.62 -9.65
N ALA A 50 17.36 -60.34 -9.26
CA ALA A 50 17.93 -60.28 -7.92
C ALA A 50 18.81 -59.03 -7.64
N ILE A 51 19.21 -58.25 -8.67
CA ILE A 51 20.13 -57.11 -8.51
C ILE A 51 19.60 -56.14 -7.47
N ASN A 52 20.33 -55.84 -6.40
CA ASN A 52 19.85 -54.92 -5.34
C ASN A 52 20.05 -53.42 -5.66
N ASP A 53 20.78 -53.09 -6.71
CA ASP A 53 21.07 -51.71 -7.13
C ASP A 53 20.02 -51.20 -8.15
N ASP A 54 19.29 -50.14 -7.78
CA ASP A 54 18.20 -49.56 -8.59
C ASP A 54 18.70 -48.85 -9.86
N GLU A 55 19.92 -48.29 -9.85
CA GLU A 55 20.50 -47.66 -11.04
C GLU A 55 20.93 -48.70 -12.07
N ILE A 56 21.49 -49.82 -11.60
CA ILE A 56 21.86 -50.94 -12.46
C ILE A 56 20.60 -51.56 -13.08
N LEU A 57 19.56 -51.81 -12.27
CA LEU A 57 18.28 -52.31 -12.78
C LEU A 57 17.69 -51.38 -13.85
N SER A 58 17.66 -50.07 -13.58
CA SER A 58 17.15 -49.07 -14.53
C SER A 58 17.98 -49.02 -15.82
N LEU A 59 19.31 -49.12 -15.71
CA LEU A 59 20.21 -49.16 -16.86
C LEU A 59 19.94 -50.40 -17.73
N ILE A 60 19.79 -51.57 -17.12
CA ILE A 60 19.52 -52.82 -17.84
C ILE A 60 18.16 -52.72 -18.52
N PHE A 61 17.12 -52.33 -17.78
CA PHE A 61 15.77 -52.16 -18.33
C PHE A 61 15.76 -51.26 -19.57
N ARG A 62 16.41 -50.09 -19.51
CA ARG A 62 16.51 -49.16 -20.65
C ARG A 62 17.22 -49.75 -21.86
N MET A 63 18.28 -50.52 -21.63
CA MET A 63 19.12 -51.04 -22.71
C MET A 63 18.57 -52.33 -23.32
N SER A 64 17.66 -53.00 -22.63
CA SER A 64 16.96 -54.21 -23.04
C SER A 64 15.98 -53.99 -24.20
N PRO A 65 15.79 -54.99 -25.08
CA PRO A 65 14.68 -55.06 -26.04
C PRO A 65 13.32 -55.15 -25.34
N ALA A 66 12.22 -54.86 -26.06
CA ALA A 66 10.86 -54.82 -25.52
C ALA A 66 10.46 -56.12 -24.79
N LYS A 67 10.72 -57.28 -25.38
CA LYS A 67 10.41 -58.59 -24.79
C LYS A 67 11.12 -58.84 -23.47
N ILE A 68 12.38 -58.39 -23.33
CA ILE A 68 13.12 -58.51 -22.07
C ILE A 68 12.58 -57.53 -21.02
N GLN A 69 12.19 -56.31 -21.43
CA GLN A 69 11.52 -55.38 -20.52
C GLN A 69 10.24 -55.98 -19.94
N GLU A 70 9.44 -56.69 -20.76
CA GLU A 70 8.22 -57.37 -20.31
C GLU A 70 8.52 -58.43 -19.25
N ILE A 71 9.55 -59.26 -19.47
CA ILE A 71 9.96 -60.30 -18.52
C ILE A 71 10.43 -59.66 -17.19
N ILE A 72 11.21 -58.58 -17.25
CA ILE A 72 11.62 -57.83 -16.04
C ILE A 72 10.38 -57.24 -15.34
N TRP A 73 9.44 -56.69 -16.10
CA TRP A 73 8.22 -56.07 -15.59
C TRP A 73 7.27 -57.06 -14.92
N GLN A 74 7.27 -58.34 -15.31
CA GLN A 74 6.46 -59.37 -14.65
C GLN A 74 6.86 -59.61 -13.18
N ASN A 75 8.06 -59.20 -12.76
CA ASN A 75 8.50 -59.31 -11.38
C ASN A 75 8.06 -58.11 -10.52
N GLU A 76 7.24 -58.36 -9.51
CA GLU A 76 6.68 -57.33 -8.62
C GLU A 76 7.75 -56.46 -7.93
N ASN A 77 8.85 -57.06 -7.46
CA ASN A 77 9.94 -56.32 -6.83
C ASN A 77 10.64 -55.39 -7.82
N CYS A 78 10.78 -55.81 -9.08
CA CYS A 78 11.29 -54.95 -10.14
C CYS A 78 10.33 -53.78 -10.43
N GLN A 79 9.01 -54.02 -10.49
CA GLN A 79 8.01 -52.95 -10.67
C GLN A 79 8.12 -51.89 -9.57
N LYS A 80 8.17 -52.29 -8.29
CA LYS A 80 8.30 -51.36 -7.14
C LYS A 80 9.54 -50.49 -7.24
N ARG A 81 10.65 -51.06 -7.72
CA ARG A 81 11.95 -50.38 -7.79
C ARG A 81 12.04 -49.45 -9.00
N LEU A 82 11.58 -49.90 -10.16
CA LEU A 82 11.48 -49.09 -11.37
C LEU A 82 10.53 -47.90 -11.18
N LEU A 83 9.43 -48.10 -10.44
CA LEU A 83 8.50 -47.03 -10.05
C LEU A 83 8.97 -46.21 -8.84
N THR A 84 10.14 -46.49 -8.28
CA THR A 84 10.78 -45.76 -7.16
C THR A 84 9.99 -45.76 -5.84
N ILE A 85 9.26 -46.84 -5.55
CA ILE A 85 8.39 -46.99 -4.37
C ILE A 85 8.74 -48.18 -3.45
N LYS A 86 9.94 -48.77 -3.58
CA LYS A 86 10.39 -49.99 -2.86
C LYS A 86 10.13 -49.97 -1.34
N ASN A 87 10.25 -48.81 -0.71
CA ASN A 87 10.14 -48.65 0.75
C ASN A 87 8.77 -48.10 1.19
N LEU A 88 7.76 -48.10 0.31
CA LEU A 88 6.42 -47.65 0.66
C LEU A 88 5.62 -48.80 1.29
N ASP A 89 5.16 -48.62 2.52
CA ASP A 89 4.13 -49.47 3.09
C ASP A 89 2.75 -48.91 2.70
N PHE A 90 2.01 -49.69 1.92
CA PHE A 90 0.68 -49.30 1.43
C PHE A 90 -0.40 -49.34 2.51
N GLN A 91 -0.13 -49.99 3.65
CA GLN A 91 -1.02 -50.02 4.81
C GLN A 91 -0.86 -48.78 5.70
N ASP A 92 0.26 -48.06 5.60
CA ASP A 92 0.48 -46.81 6.34
C ASP A 92 -0.17 -45.61 5.63
N ARG A 93 -1.48 -45.47 5.85
CA ARG A 93 -2.28 -44.34 5.32
C ARG A 93 -1.72 -42.97 5.74
N LYS A 94 -1.07 -42.86 6.90
CA LYS A 94 -0.54 -41.57 7.39
C LYS A 94 0.67 -41.14 6.57
N SER A 95 1.56 -42.08 6.24
CA SER A 95 2.71 -41.83 5.37
C SER A 95 2.31 -41.55 3.92
N LEU A 96 1.34 -42.29 3.37
CA LEU A 96 0.83 -42.07 2.00
C LEU A 96 0.22 -40.67 1.81
N ASN A 97 -0.53 -40.19 2.82
CA ASN A 97 -1.19 -38.88 2.76
C ASN A 97 -0.27 -37.70 3.12
N ASN A 98 1.00 -37.97 3.46
CA ASN A 98 2.01 -36.93 3.67
C ASN A 98 2.62 -36.48 2.32
N ASN A 99 2.66 -35.17 2.07
CA ASN A 99 3.04 -34.58 0.77
C ASN A 99 4.53 -34.77 0.40
N THR A 100 5.34 -35.38 1.26
CA THR A 100 6.80 -35.46 1.11
C THR A 100 7.28 -36.70 0.35
N TYR A 101 6.46 -37.75 0.20
CA TYR A 101 6.90 -39.01 -0.41
C TYR A 101 7.14 -38.91 -1.94
N PHE A 102 6.28 -38.17 -2.66
CA PHE A 102 6.39 -37.98 -4.12
C PHE A 102 7.04 -36.63 -4.47
N SER A 103 8.33 -36.51 -4.16
CA SER A 103 9.12 -35.30 -4.45
C SER A 103 9.22 -35.02 -5.96
N LYS A 104 9.52 -33.76 -6.32
CA LYS A 104 9.77 -33.37 -7.73
C LYS A 104 10.85 -34.22 -8.39
N GLU A 105 11.88 -34.62 -7.64
CA GLU A 105 12.97 -35.45 -8.15
C GLU A 105 12.50 -36.88 -8.48
N ARG A 106 11.71 -37.51 -7.60
CA ARG A 106 11.13 -38.83 -7.86
C ARG A 106 10.19 -38.82 -9.06
N LEU A 107 9.32 -37.80 -9.16
CA LEU A 107 8.44 -37.62 -10.32
C LEU A 107 9.22 -37.44 -11.63
N ARG A 108 10.38 -36.77 -11.60
CA ARG A 108 11.28 -36.66 -12.75
C ARG A 108 11.88 -38.01 -13.14
N ARG A 109 12.27 -38.85 -12.17
CA ARG A 109 12.77 -40.22 -12.42
C ARG A 109 11.69 -41.10 -13.03
N ILE A 110 10.46 -41.05 -12.49
CA ILE A 110 9.30 -41.76 -13.05
C ILE A 110 9.07 -41.30 -14.50
N LYS A 111 9.08 -39.99 -14.79
CA LYS A 111 8.94 -39.49 -16.16
C LYS A 111 10.02 -40.05 -17.12
N ILE A 112 11.26 -40.14 -16.66
CA ILE A 112 12.36 -40.73 -17.45
C ILE A 112 12.11 -42.23 -17.68
N PHE A 113 11.75 -42.98 -16.63
CA PHE A 113 11.40 -44.39 -16.74
C PHE A 113 10.33 -44.64 -17.80
N PHE A 114 9.26 -43.84 -17.81
CA PHE A 114 8.19 -43.95 -18.83
C PHE A 114 8.69 -43.75 -20.26
N SER A 115 9.67 -42.86 -20.48
CA SER A 115 10.28 -42.66 -21.80
C SER A 115 11.23 -43.79 -22.23
N GLU A 116 11.62 -44.67 -21.30
CA GLU A 116 12.52 -45.80 -21.54
C GLU A 116 11.77 -47.11 -21.83
N ILE A 117 10.43 -47.13 -21.70
CA ILE A 117 9.58 -48.28 -22.02
C ILE A 117 9.47 -48.42 -23.55
N LYS A 118 9.86 -49.59 -24.06
CA LYS A 118 9.78 -49.97 -25.47
C LYS A 118 8.60 -50.90 -25.77
N SER A 119 8.07 -51.60 -24.77
CA SER A 119 6.95 -52.52 -24.92
C SER A 119 5.60 -51.82 -24.72
N PRO A 120 4.67 -51.90 -25.70
CA PRO A 120 3.29 -51.44 -25.53
C PRO A 120 2.52 -52.22 -24.45
N LEU A 121 2.82 -53.50 -24.24
CA LEU A 121 2.14 -54.34 -23.25
C LEU A 121 2.37 -53.84 -21.82
N ILE A 122 3.57 -53.31 -21.54
CA ILE A 122 3.86 -52.67 -20.26
C ILE A 122 2.97 -51.43 -20.07
N ILE A 123 2.85 -50.60 -21.11
CA ILE A 123 2.02 -49.37 -21.09
C ILE A 123 0.54 -49.72 -20.82
N GLU A 124 0.00 -50.73 -21.49
CA GLU A 124 -1.38 -51.20 -21.28
C GLU A 124 -1.61 -51.72 -19.85
N SER A 125 -0.64 -52.48 -19.31
CA SER A 125 -0.72 -53.08 -17.97
C SER A 125 -0.73 -52.06 -16.82
N LEU A 126 -0.26 -50.83 -17.06
CA LEU A 126 -0.15 -49.78 -16.02
C LEU A 126 -1.51 -49.38 -15.46
N THR A 127 -2.57 -49.41 -16.27
CA THR A 127 -3.93 -49.07 -15.84
C THR A 127 -4.43 -49.99 -14.72
N SER A 128 -3.98 -51.24 -14.68
CA SER A 128 -4.29 -52.24 -13.65
C SER A 128 -3.21 -52.38 -12.57
N ASN A 129 -2.10 -51.65 -12.68
CA ASN A 129 -0.98 -51.78 -11.76
C ASN A 129 -1.21 -50.94 -10.49
N ILE A 130 -1.35 -51.61 -9.33
CA ILE A 130 -1.65 -50.98 -8.04
C ILE A 130 -0.63 -49.90 -7.64
N TYR A 131 0.64 -50.10 -7.99
CA TYR A 131 1.73 -49.17 -7.69
C TYR A 131 1.62 -47.89 -8.49
N PHE A 132 1.28 -48.02 -9.76
CA PHE A 132 1.04 -46.89 -10.63
C PHE A 132 -0.20 -46.09 -10.20
N GLN A 133 -1.28 -46.77 -9.83
CA GLN A 133 -2.50 -46.14 -9.30
C GLN A 133 -2.21 -45.29 -8.05
N ILE A 134 -1.40 -45.82 -7.12
CA ILE A 134 -0.96 -45.10 -5.91
C ILE A 134 -0.14 -43.86 -6.27
N ILE A 135 0.80 -43.97 -7.20
CA ILE A 135 1.59 -42.81 -7.65
C ILE A 135 0.67 -41.72 -8.19
N VAL A 136 -0.30 -42.06 -9.05
CA VAL A 136 -1.21 -41.08 -9.66
C VAL A 136 -2.12 -40.44 -8.62
N LEU A 137 -2.68 -41.22 -7.68
CA LEU A 137 -3.58 -40.74 -6.63
C LEU A 137 -2.88 -39.79 -5.64
N PHE A 138 -1.68 -40.14 -5.19
CA PHE A 138 -1.00 -39.43 -4.10
C PHE A 138 0.01 -38.36 -4.56
N SER A 139 0.34 -38.26 -5.87
CA SER A 139 1.24 -37.23 -6.40
C SER A 139 0.59 -35.86 -6.70
N LYS A 140 1.15 -34.77 -6.16
CA LYS A 140 0.61 -33.40 -6.36
C LYS A 140 0.76 -32.85 -7.78
N ASN A 141 1.85 -33.20 -8.46
CA ASN A 141 2.19 -32.66 -9.78
C ASN A 141 2.55 -33.81 -10.73
N PHE A 142 1.69 -34.82 -10.83
CA PHE A 142 1.94 -35.94 -11.72
C PHE A 142 2.02 -35.47 -13.19
N PRO A 143 3.02 -35.89 -13.99
CA PRO A 143 3.17 -35.41 -15.36
C PRO A 143 2.00 -35.81 -16.27
N ARG A 144 1.29 -34.82 -16.82
CA ARG A 144 0.10 -35.01 -17.67
C ARG A 144 0.38 -35.88 -18.91
N ASN A 145 1.55 -35.69 -19.52
CA ASN A 145 1.98 -36.39 -20.73
C ASN A 145 2.16 -37.91 -20.56
N ILE A 146 2.27 -38.41 -19.32
CA ILE A 146 2.29 -39.86 -19.05
C ILE A 146 0.88 -40.43 -19.20
N ILE A 147 -0.14 -39.71 -18.75
CA ILE A 147 -1.54 -40.14 -18.82
C ILE A 147 -2.06 -40.10 -20.27
N GLU A 148 -1.58 -39.17 -21.09
CA GLU A 148 -1.94 -39.07 -22.52
C GLU A 148 -1.59 -40.35 -23.33
N GLY A 149 -0.64 -41.15 -22.84
CA GLY A 149 -0.23 -42.41 -23.46
C GLY A 149 -0.92 -43.66 -22.93
N ILE A 150 -1.90 -43.54 -22.02
CA ILE A 150 -2.63 -44.68 -21.41
C ILE A 150 -4.15 -44.44 -21.40
N ASP A 151 -4.92 -45.51 -21.21
CA ASP A 151 -6.36 -45.42 -21.04
C ASP A 151 -6.72 -44.85 -19.65
N ALA A 152 -6.97 -43.55 -19.61
CA ALA A 152 -7.30 -42.82 -18.39
C ALA A 152 -8.64 -43.26 -17.77
N LEU A 153 -9.60 -43.72 -18.59
CA LEU A 153 -10.91 -44.19 -18.11
C LEU A 153 -10.73 -45.51 -17.36
N LYS A 154 -10.01 -46.44 -17.98
CA LYS A 154 -9.67 -47.73 -17.37
C LYS A 154 -8.84 -47.54 -16.10
N LEU A 155 -7.92 -46.58 -16.07
CA LEU A 155 -7.18 -46.21 -14.85
C LEU A 155 -8.11 -45.68 -13.74
N TYR A 156 -9.07 -44.81 -14.07
CA TYR A 156 -10.05 -44.29 -13.12
C TYR A 156 -10.87 -45.41 -12.49
N GLU A 157 -11.47 -46.28 -13.32
CA GLU A 157 -12.28 -47.41 -12.89
C GLU A 157 -11.47 -48.42 -12.06
N ASN A 158 -10.27 -48.79 -12.51
CA ASN A 158 -9.40 -49.74 -11.80
C ASN A 158 -8.88 -49.18 -10.46
N THR A 159 -8.67 -47.86 -10.34
CA THR A 159 -8.23 -47.25 -9.06
C THR A 159 -9.35 -47.28 -8.02
N ILE A 160 -10.60 -47.14 -8.46
CA ILE A 160 -11.78 -47.25 -7.58
C ILE A 160 -12.00 -48.71 -7.18
N THR A 161 -12.04 -49.63 -8.15
CA THR A 161 -12.36 -51.04 -7.90
C THR A 161 -11.27 -51.81 -7.16
N SER A 162 -10.00 -51.43 -7.31
CA SER A 162 -8.87 -52.05 -6.57
C SER A 162 -8.83 -51.70 -5.08
N GLY A 163 -9.64 -50.73 -4.62
CA GLY A 163 -9.62 -50.24 -3.24
C GLY A 163 -8.49 -49.24 -2.93
N VAL A 164 -7.61 -48.92 -3.89
CA VAL A 164 -6.55 -47.90 -3.74
C VAL A 164 -7.13 -46.53 -3.43
N TYR A 165 -8.24 -46.17 -4.09
CA TYR A 165 -8.96 -44.91 -3.85
C TYR A 165 -9.32 -44.70 -2.37
N ASN A 166 -9.67 -45.78 -1.66
CA ASN A 166 -10.09 -45.72 -0.25
C ASN A 166 -8.93 -45.51 0.73
N LEU A 167 -7.68 -45.57 0.27
CA LEU A 167 -6.49 -45.26 1.07
C LEU A 167 -6.24 -43.74 1.18
N ALA A 168 -6.79 -42.94 0.26
CA ALA A 168 -6.55 -41.51 0.18
C ALA A 168 -7.47 -40.70 1.12
N ASN A 169 -6.93 -39.62 1.69
CA ASN A 169 -7.73 -38.60 2.35
C ASN A 169 -8.54 -37.77 1.32
N ILE A 170 -9.53 -37.04 1.82
CA ILE A 170 -10.43 -36.20 1.02
C ILE A 170 -9.65 -35.26 0.08
N LYS A 171 -8.55 -34.67 0.54
CA LYS A 171 -7.71 -33.77 -0.25
C LYS A 171 -7.06 -34.45 -1.46
N ASN A 172 -6.50 -35.64 -1.28
CA ASN A 172 -5.88 -36.41 -2.36
C ASN A 172 -6.94 -36.97 -3.33
N LYS A 173 -8.11 -37.40 -2.81
CA LYS A 173 -9.27 -37.81 -3.62
C LYS A 173 -9.74 -36.68 -4.54
N ASN A 174 -9.98 -35.49 -4.00
CA ASN A 174 -10.40 -34.30 -4.78
C ASN A 174 -9.40 -33.98 -5.91
N ARG A 175 -8.10 -33.91 -5.59
CA ARG A 175 -7.06 -33.63 -6.59
C ARG A 175 -7.03 -34.68 -7.70
N TRP A 176 -7.13 -35.96 -7.36
CA TRP A 176 -7.10 -37.06 -8.31
C TRP A 176 -8.31 -37.04 -9.26
N VAL A 177 -9.52 -36.83 -8.71
CA VAL A 177 -10.75 -36.65 -9.51
C VAL A 177 -10.57 -35.49 -10.49
N SER A 178 -10.08 -34.34 -10.02
CA SER A 178 -9.85 -33.18 -10.87
C SER A 178 -8.80 -33.43 -11.96
N PHE A 179 -7.74 -34.16 -11.64
CA PHE A 179 -6.65 -34.46 -12.57
C PHE A 179 -7.11 -35.40 -13.70
N LEU A 180 -7.78 -36.51 -13.38
CA LEU A 180 -8.22 -37.50 -14.39
C LEU A 180 -9.39 -37.01 -15.24
N ASN A 181 -10.31 -36.23 -14.68
CA ASN A 181 -11.38 -35.60 -15.46
C ASN A 181 -10.87 -34.63 -16.54
N GLY A 182 -9.61 -34.18 -16.45
CA GLY A 182 -8.94 -33.44 -17.52
C GLY A 182 -8.77 -34.24 -18.82
N PHE A 183 -9.03 -35.55 -18.81
CA PHE A 183 -8.89 -36.47 -19.94
C PHE A 183 -10.24 -37.06 -20.43
N PHE A 184 -11.36 -36.73 -19.79
CA PHE A 184 -12.69 -37.27 -20.14
C PHE A 184 -13.55 -36.26 -20.90
N GLU A 185 -14.43 -36.73 -21.79
CA GLU A 185 -15.45 -35.88 -22.44
C GLU A 185 -16.57 -35.51 -21.45
N GLU A 186 -17.03 -36.47 -20.67
CA GLU A 186 -18.03 -36.30 -19.60
C GLU A 186 -17.34 -36.25 -18.23
N VAL A 187 -17.96 -35.55 -17.27
CA VAL A 187 -17.47 -35.54 -15.88
C VAL A 187 -17.75 -36.89 -15.22
N LYS A 188 -16.73 -37.50 -14.61
CA LYS A 188 -16.84 -38.72 -13.80
C LYS A 188 -16.66 -38.38 -12.33
N LEU A 189 -17.62 -38.82 -11.51
CA LEU A 189 -17.65 -38.63 -10.06
C LEU A 189 -17.60 -39.99 -9.36
N PRO A 190 -16.84 -40.15 -8.27
CA PRO A 190 -16.86 -41.36 -7.44
C PRO A 190 -18.08 -41.36 -6.52
N ASP A 191 -18.48 -42.52 -6.00
CA ASP A 191 -19.69 -42.67 -5.18
C ASP A 191 -19.70 -41.79 -3.91
N ASP A 192 -18.52 -41.52 -3.35
CA ASP A 192 -18.34 -40.69 -2.15
C ASP A 192 -18.15 -39.18 -2.46
N PHE A 193 -18.43 -38.73 -3.69
CA PHE A 193 -18.17 -37.34 -4.10
C PHE A 193 -18.83 -36.33 -3.15
N ARG A 194 -20.06 -36.59 -2.69
CA ARG A 194 -20.77 -35.67 -1.79
C ARG A 194 -19.98 -35.42 -0.50
N GLU A 195 -19.34 -36.44 0.07
CA GLU A 195 -18.51 -36.30 1.27
C GLU A 195 -17.18 -35.62 0.98
N VAL A 196 -16.55 -35.97 -0.15
CA VAL A 196 -15.27 -35.39 -0.59
C VAL A 196 -15.37 -33.87 -0.81
N TYR A 197 -16.55 -33.37 -1.20
CA TYR A 197 -16.76 -31.96 -1.51
C TYR A 197 -17.56 -31.17 -0.45
N ASN A 198 -18.31 -31.82 0.45
CA ASN A 198 -18.95 -31.15 1.60
C ASN A 198 -17.98 -30.80 2.74
N TYR A 199 -16.83 -31.47 2.85
CA TYR A 199 -15.85 -31.23 3.93
C TYR A 199 -15.18 -29.84 3.88
N SER A 200 -15.34 -29.14 2.75
CA SER A 200 -14.75 -27.82 2.50
C SER A 200 -15.40 -26.71 3.36
N GLU A 201 -16.63 -26.93 3.85
CA GLU A 201 -17.32 -25.95 4.70
C GLU A 201 -16.78 -25.81 6.13
N LYS A 202 -15.84 -26.65 6.59
CA LYS A 202 -15.54 -26.75 8.03
C LYS A 202 -14.17 -26.33 8.55
N GLU A 203 -13.22 -25.90 7.73
CA GLU A 203 -11.91 -25.47 8.27
C GLU A 203 -11.36 -24.16 7.65
N SER A 204 -11.73 -23.05 8.29
CA SER A 204 -10.93 -21.82 8.48
C SER A 204 -10.21 -21.20 7.26
N TYR A 205 -10.69 -20.05 6.77
CA TYR A 205 -10.01 -18.73 6.76
C TYR A 205 -10.68 -17.72 5.80
N HIS A 206 -10.72 -16.47 6.27
CA HIS A 206 -10.99 -15.26 5.51
C HIS A 206 -10.07 -15.09 4.28
N TYR A 207 -10.59 -14.39 3.27
CA TYR A 207 -9.94 -13.90 2.04
C TYR A 207 -9.60 -14.96 0.96
N TYR A 208 -10.36 -14.89 -0.14
CA TYR A 208 -10.21 -15.67 -1.38
C TYR A 208 -10.43 -17.18 -1.27
N ASP A 209 -11.71 -17.54 -1.19
CA ASP A 209 -12.39 -18.57 -2.00
C ASP A 209 -11.48 -19.46 -2.87
N LYS A 210 -10.82 -20.43 -2.22
CA LYS A 210 -10.00 -21.45 -2.89
C LYS A 210 -10.77 -22.74 -3.18
N GLU A 211 -12.00 -22.86 -2.72
CA GLU A 211 -12.83 -24.07 -2.85
C GLU A 211 -13.71 -24.05 -4.11
N ARG A 212 -14.02 -22.86 -4.65
CA ARG A 212 -14.63 -22.67 -5.98
C ARG A 212 -13.78 -23.14 -7.18
N ASN A 213 -12.58 -23.72 -7.00
CA ASN A 213 -11.56 -23.78 -8.07
C ASN A 213 -11.31 -25.13 -8.79
N THR A 214 -11.91 -26.26 -8.41
CA THR A 214 -11.68 -27.53 -9.15
C THR A 214 -12.93 -28.12 -9.78
N ILE A 215 -13.97 -28.49 -9.02
CA ILE A 215 -15.19 -29.05 -9.62
C ILE A 215 -15.94 -28.02 -10.46
N ILE A 216 -16.13 -26.81 -9.92
CA ILE A 216 -16.91 -25.79 -10.60
C ILE A 216 -16.26 -25.40 -11.94
N PRO A 217 -14.94 -25.14 -12.06
CA PRO A 217 -14.28 -24.95 -13.35
C PRO A 217 -14.30 -26.20 -14.24
N MET A 218 -14.22 -27.41 -13.67
CA MET A 218 -14.29 -28.68 -14.41
C MET A 218 -15.68 -28.89 -15.03
N ILE A 219 -16.74 -28.79 -14.23
CA ILE A 219 -18.14 -28.79 -14.68
C ILE A 219 -18.38 -27.62 -15.64
N ARG A 220 -17.90 -26.40 -15.34
CA ARG A 220 -18.01 -25.24 -16.24
C ARG A 220 -17.30 -25.44 -17.58
N SER A 221 -16.17 -26.14 -17.61
CA SER A 221 -15.41 -26.40 -18.84
C SER A 221 -16.04 -27.49 -19.71
N LYS A 222 -16.75 -28.46 -19.11
CA LYS A 222 -17.33 -29.62 -19.81
C LYS A 222 -18.83 -29.46 -20.10
N CYS A 223 -19.61 -28.83 -19.22
CA CYS A 223 -21.00 -28.43 -19.50
C CYS A 223 -21.12 -27.33 -20.57
N TYR A 224 -20.03 -26.62 -20.88
CA TYR A 224 -19.95 -25.72 -22.03
C TYR A 224 -19.75 -26.47 -23.37
N HIS A 225 -19.33 -27.75 -23.34
CA HIS A 225 -18.84 -28.50 -24.50
C HIS A 225 -19.58 -29.82 -24.80
N MET A 226 -20.78 -30.07 -24.26
CA MET A 226 -21.64 -31.17 -24.72
C MET A 226 -22.26 -30.84 -26.10
N LYS A 227 -21.42 -30.67 -27.12
CA LYS A 227 -21.81 -30.37 -28.50
C LYS A 227 -21.47 -31.51 -29.47
N GLU A 228 -20.70 -32.50 -29.06
CA GLU A 228 -20.33 -33.62 -29.94
C GLU A 228 -20.79 -34.94 -29.34
N LYS A 229 -21.46 -35.74 -30.19
CA LYS A 229 -22.18 -37.00 -29.92
C LYS A 229 -23.52 -36.89 -29.18
N GLY A 230 -24.41 -36.05 -29.71
CA GLY A 230 -25.86 -36.30 -29.61
C GLY A 230 -26.58 -35.91 -28.30
N LYS A 231 -25.89 -35.41 -27.27
CA LYS A 231 -26.53 -34.84 -26.07
C LYS A 231 -26.54 -33.31 -26.13
N LYS A 232 -27.70 -32.69 -25.89
CA LYS A 232 -27.99 -31.26 -26.12
C LYS A 232 -28.14 -30.47 -24.80
N VAL A 233 -27.06 -30.22 -24.06
CA VAL A 233 -27.12 -29.32 -22.89
C VAL A 233 -26.04 -28.25 -23.00
N ILE A 234 -26.46 -26.99 -23.17
CA ILE A 234 -25.57 -25.82 -23.20
C ILE A 234 -25.98 -24.90 -22.06
N ILE A 235 -25.22 -24.92 -20.97
CA ILE A 235 -25.38 -23.95 -19.88
C ILE A 235 -24.32 -22.86 -20.08
N ASN A 236 -24.75 -21.61 -20.23
CA ASN A 236 -23.79 -20.53 -20.43
C ASN A 236 -22.96 -20.27 -19.15
N LYS A 237 -21.75 -19.73 -19.34
CA LYS A 237 -20.78 -19.49 -18.26
C LYS A 237 -21.32 -18.57 -17.16
N ASP A 238 -22.17 -17.60 -17.51
CA ASP A 238 -22.76 -16.67 -16.55
C ASP A 238 -23.81 -17.35 -15.67
N THR A 239 -24.57 -18.30 -16.22
CA THR A 239 -25.53 -19.11 -15.49
C THR A 239 -24.82 -20.09 -14.57
N LEU A 240 -23.75 -20.77 -15.02
CA LEU A 240 -22.94 -21.64 -14.14
C LEU A 240 -22.19 -20.87 -13.03
N ASN A 241 -21.93 -19.58 -13.25
CA ASN A 241 -21.35 -18.71 -12.24
C ASN A 241 -22.33 -18.38 -11.10
N ARG A 242 -23.63 -18.64 -11.29
CA ARG A 242 -24.73 -18.13 -10.47
C ARG A 242 -25.34 -19.13 -9.49
N ILE A 243 -24.90 -20.39 -9.50
CA ILE A 243 -25.58 -21.53 -8.87
C ILE A 243 -24.75 -22.06 -7.70
N SER A 244 -25.40 -22.41 -6.58
CA SER A 244 -24.74 -23.08 -5.45
C SER A 244 -24.29 -24.49 -5.84
N MET A 245 -23.35 -25.08 -5.10
CA MET A 245 -22.91 -26.46 -5.34
C MET A 245 -24.08 -27.47 -5.28
N LYS A 246 -25.02 -27.25 -4.35
CA LYS A 246 -26.20 -28.11 -4.16
C LYS A 246 -27.12 -28.09 -5.38
N GLU A 247 -27.42 -26.90 -5.89
CA GLU A 247 -28.28 -26.71 -7.07
C GLU A 247 -27.58 -27.18 -8.36
N LEU A 248 -26.26 -27.03 -8.45
CA LEU A 248 -25.48 -27.47 -9.61
C LEU A 248 -25.36 -29.00 -9.69
N ILE A 249 -25.28 -29.67 -8.53
CA ILE A 249 -25.37 -31.14 -8.42
C ILE A 249 -26.79 -31.61 -8.75
N ALA A 250 -27.83 -30.96 -8.22
CA ALA A 250 -29.22 -31.30 -8.55
C ALA A 250 -29.49 -31.14 -10.04
N LEU A 251 -28.98 -30.07 -10.67
CA LEU A 251 -29.09 -29.85 -12.10
C LEU A 251 -28.33 -30.91 -12.91
N TYR A 252 -27.15 -31.35 -12.46
CA TYR A 252 -26.39 -32.42 -13.09
C TYR A 252 -27.09 -33.79 -12.99
N ASP A 253 -27.61 -34.14 -11.81
CA ASP A 253 -28.34 -35.39 -11.57
C ASP A 253 -29.62 -35.42 -12.44
N LEU A 254 -30.36 -34.31 -12.46
CA LEU A 254 -31.59 -34.16 -13.25
C LEU A 254 -31.34 -34.23 -14.78
N VAL A 255 -30.27 -33.58 -15.26
CA VAL A 255 -29.83 -33.65 -16.67
C VAL A 255 -29.37 -35.06 -17.05
N SER A 256 -28.75 -35.79 -16.12
CA SER A 256 -28.26 -37.16 -16.34
C SER A 256 -29.39 -38.17 -16.40
N GLU A 257 -30.43 -37.99 -15.58
CA GLU A 257 -31.62 -38.85 -15.55
C GLU A 257 -32.59 -38.56 -16.70
N ARG A 258 -32.70 -37.30 -17.12
CA ARG A 258 -33.68 -36.84 -18.13
C ARG A 258 -33.06 -35.92 -19.17
N PRO A 259 -32.12 -36.41 -19.99
CA PRO A 259 -31.38 -35.60 -20.96
C PRO A 259 -32.27 -34.96 -22.04
N GLU A 260 -33.45 -35.54 -22.29
CA GLU A 260 -34.44 -35.08 -23.28
C GLU A 260 -35.15 -33.79 -22.83
N GLU A 261 -35.46 -33.65 -21.53
CA GLU A 261 -36.24 -32.55 -20.93
C GLU A 261 -35.45 -31.23 -20.85
N PHE A 262 -34.11 -31.31 -20.88
CA PHE A 262 -33.19 -30.16 -20.78
C PHE A 262 -32.59 -29.74 -22.12
N THR A 263 -33.32 -30.01 -23.20
CA THR A 263 -33.11 -29.20 -24.39
C THR A 263 -33.65 -27.80 -24.12
N ILE A 264 -32.86 -26.77 -24.43
CA ILE A 264 -33.25 -25.38 -24.78
C ILE A 264 -32.48 -24.30 -23.99
N ASN A 265 -32.22 -23.23 -24.73
CA ASN A 265 -31.64 -21.93 -24.41
C ASN A 265 -31.91 -21.37 -22.99
N LYS A 266 -31.11 -20.36 -22.63
CA LYS A 266 -31.12 -19.50 -21.43
C LYS A 266 -32.47 -19.31 -20.70
N GLU A 267 -33.59 -19.27 -21.42
CA GLU A 267 -34.95 -19.05 -20.89
C GLU A 267 -35.44 -20.17 -19.96
N ASN A 268 -35.12 -21.45 -20.24
CA ASN A 268 -35.60 -22.58 -19.42
C ASN A 268 -34.98 -22.60 -18.00
N ILE A 269 -33.75 -22.11 -17.87
CA ILE A 269 -33.02 -22.10 -16.58
C ILE A 269 -33.44 -20.89 -15.73
N GLU A 270 -33.68 -19.73 -16.34
CA GLU A 270 -34.23 -18.58 -15.61
C GLU A 270 -35.63 -18.88 -15.07
N GLU A 271 -36.46 -19.62 -15.82
CA GLU A 271 -37.78 -20.04 -15.37
C GLU A 271 -37.71 -21.01 -14.19
N TYR A 272 -36.78 -21.98 -14.22
CA TYR A 272 -36.54 -22.87 -13.08
C TYR A 272 -36.13 -22.11 -11.81
N PHE A 273 -35.24 -21.12 -11.92
CA PHE A 273 -34.85 -20.30 -10.77
C PHE A 273 -35.99 -19.43 -10.25
N LYS A 274 -36.87 -18.92 -11.13
CA LYS A 274 -38.08 -18.21 -10.68
C LYS A 274 -38.94 -19.12 -9.81
N THR A 275 -39.21 -20.35 -10.25
CA THR A 275 -40.02 -21.31 -9.48
C THR A 275 -39.45 -21.55 -8.09
N ILE A 276 -38.13 -21.77 -7.99
CA ILE A 276 -37.46 -21.96 -6.68
C ILE A 276 -37.60 -20.70 -5.80
N ILE A 277 -37.35 -19.52 -6.36
CA ILE A 277 -37.44 -18.26 -5.60
C ILE A 277 -38.89 -18.04 -5.14
N ASP A 278 -39.87 -18.28 -6.00
CA ASP A 278 -41.29 -18.13 -5.70
C ASP A 278 -41.73 -19.13 -4.61
N GLU A 279 -41.24 -20.38 -4.64
CA GLU A 279 -41.46 -21.36 -3.56
C GLU A 279 -40.89 -20.86 -2.23
N HIS A 280 -39.66 -20.33 -2.21
CA HIS A 280 -39.06 -19.81 -0.98
C HIS A 280 -39.72 -18.53 -0.47
N ILE A 281 -40.23 -17.68 -1.37
CA ILE A 281 -41.06 -16.52 -1.00
C ILE A 281 -42.37 -16.98 -0.38
N ASN A 282 -43.06 -17.94 -1.00
CA ASN A 282 -44.34 -18.48 -0.51
C ASN A 282 -44.19 -19.22 0.82
N ASN A 283 -43.06 -19.89 1.03
CA ASN A 283 -42.73 -20.60 2.26
C ASN A 283 -42.06 -19.72 3.33
N GLU A 284 -41.91 -18.41 3.09
CA GLU A 284 -41.30 -17.44 4.02
C GLU A 284 -39.85 -17.79 4.44
N THR A 285 -39.11 -18.51 3.60
CA THR A 285 -37.72 -18.95 3.89
C THR A 285 -36.66 -18.15 3.13
N ILE A 286 -37.07 -17.25 2.21
CA ILE A 286 -36.17 -16.53 1.30
C ILE A 286 -35.10 -15.68 2.02
N PHE A 287 -35.38 -15.16 3.22
CA PHE A 287 -34.45 -14.32 3.99
C PHE A 287 -33.43 -15.12 4.82
N GLN A 288 -33.46 -16.46 4.78
CA GLN A 288 -32.39 -17.25 5.36
C GLN A 288 -31.09 -17.01 4.57
N SER A 289 -29.96 -16.93 5.27
CA SER A 289 -28.66 -16.55 4.71
C SER A 289 -28.18 -17.45 3.56
N GLU A 290 -28.71 -18.66 3.46
CA GLU A 290 -28.42 -19.63 2.40
C GLU A 290 -29.03 -19.23 1.04
N TYR A 291 -30.09 -18.41 1.04
CA TYR A 291 -30.85 -18.05 -0.17
C TYR A 291 -30.66 -16.58 -0.55
N PHE A 292 -30.61 -15.68 0.44
CA PHE A 292 -30.48 -14.25 0.19
C PHE A 292 -29.41 -13.58 1.06
N ASP A 293 -28.34 -13.10 0.40
CA ASP A 293 -27.21 -12.45 1.04
C ASP A 293 -26.87 -11.12 0.36
N LEU A 294 -27.21 -10.02 1.05
CA LEU A 294 -26.92 -8.66 0.61
C LEU A 294 -25.42 -8.34 0.49
N SER A 295 -24.55 -9.05 1.22
CA SER A 295 -23.10 -8.88 1.08
C SER A 295 -22.60 -9.33 -0.30
N LEU A 296 -23.36 -10.22 -0.94
CA LEU A 296 -23.11 -10.75 -2.26
C LEU A 296 -24.01 -10.09 -3.33
N ILE A 297 -24.61 -8.93 -3.08
CA ILE A 297 -25.52 -8.27 -4.05
C ILE A 297 -24.87 -7.97 -5.41
N SER A 298 -23.54 -7.84 -5.44
CA SER A 298 -22.76 -7.68 -6.67
C SER A 298 -22.78 -8.95 -7.54
N HIS A 299 -23.22 -10.07 -6.98
CA HIS A 299 -23.46 -11.31 -7.68
C HIS A 299 -24.78 -11.26 -8.46
N PRO A 300 -24.80 -11.57 -9.77
CA PRO A 300 -26.01 -11.42 -10.59
C PRO A 300 -27.23 -12.23 -10.10
N PHE A 301 -27.01 -13.40 -9.49
CA PHE A 301 -28.11 -14.18 -8.91
C PHE A 301 -28.69 -13.52 -7.66
N GLN A 302 -27.85 -13.02 -6.76
CA GLN A 302 -28.31 -12.34 -5.55
C GLN A 302 -29.03 -11.03 -5.90
N PHE A 303 -28.58 -10.33 -6.95
CA PHE A 303 -29.33 -9.20 -7.49
C PHE A 303 -30.67 -9.60 -8.14
N PHE A 304 -30.73 -10.76 -8.80
CA PHE A 304 -31.98 -11.31 -9.35
C PHE A 304 -32.98 -11.69 -8.24
N VAL A 305 -32.51 -12.37 -7.20
CA VAL A 305 -33.29 -12.65 -5.98
C VAL A 305 -33.77 -11.36 -5.34
N PHE A 306 -32.90 -10.36 -5.17
CA PHE A 306 -33.27 -9.03 -4.67
C PHE A 306 -34.39 -8.39 -5.50
N ALA A 307 -34.26 -8.41 -6.83
CA ALA A 307 -35.26 -7.84 -7.73
C ALA A 307 -36.62 -8.56 -7.62
N LYS A 308 -36.61 -9.88 -7.47
CA LYS A 308 -37.82 -10.69 -7.30
C LYS A 308 -38.49 -10.49 -5.95
N VAL A 309 -37.70 -10.49 -4.87
CA VAL A 309 -38.20 -10.15 -3.52
C VAL A 309 -38.79 -8.74 -3.52
N LYS A 310 -38.11 -7.76 -4.14
CA LYS A 310 -38.62 -6.38 -4.31
C LYS A 310 -39.94 -6.32 -5.08
N GLU A 311 -40.09 -7.13 -6.14
CA GLU A 311 -41.34 -7.20 -6.90
C GLU A 311 -42.47 -7.75 -6.00
N ALA A 312 -42.20 -8.85 -5.28
CA ALA A 312 -43.17 -9.48 -4.38
C ALA A 312 -43.55 -8.59 -3.17
N THR A 313 -42.67 -7.70 -2.70
CA THR A 313 -42.99 -6.79 -1.58
C THR A 313 -44.04 -5.75 -1.96
N GLN A 314 -44.31 -5.52 -3.25
CA GLN A 314 -45.35 -4.59 -3.71
C GLN A 314 -46.77 -5.10 -3.39
N THR A 315 -46.95 -6.42 -3.32
CA THR A 315 -48.25 -7.06 -3.07
C THR A 315 -48.30 -7.80 -1.72
N ASN A 316 -47.15 -8.09 -1.11
CA ASN A 316 -47.06 -8.78 0.18
C ASN A 316 -46.49 -7.87 1.28
N LYS A 317 -47.37 -7.38 2.16
CA LYS A 317 -47.00 -6.45 3.25
C LYS A 317 -46.06 -7.06 4.28
N LYS A 318 -46.23 -8.35 4.57
CA LYS A 318 -45.38 -9.06 5.55
C LYS A 318 -43.95 -9.19 5.02
N LEU A 319 -43.81 -9.55 3.74
CA LEU A 319 -42.53 -9.61 3.04
C LEU A 319 -41.85 -8.22 2.95
N GLU A 320 -42.64 -7.16 2.73
CA GLU A 320 -42.16 -5.77 2.77
C GLU A 320 -41.53 -5.44 4.14
N THR A 321 -42.22 -5.75 5.23
CA THR A 321 -41.70 -5.51 6.59
C THR A 321 -40.39 -6.29 6.83
N GLN A 322 -40.35 -7.57 6.48
CA GLN A 322 -39.14 -8.39 6.62
C GLN A 322 -37.96 -7.85 5.81
N MET A 323 -38.21 -7.38 4.58
CA MET A 323 -37.18 -6.76 3.74
C MET A 323 -36.66 -5.45 4.35
N LEU A 324 -37.54 -4.62 4.91
CA LEU A 324 -37.14 -3.37 5.58
C LEU A 324 -36.32 -3.65 6.84
N ASP A 325 -36.73 -4.63 7.66
CA ASP A 325 -36.01 -5.04 8.86
C ASP A 325 -34.59 -5.52 8.51
N LEU A 326 -34.46 -6.40 7.51
CA LEU A 326 -33.17 -6.89 7.03
C LEU A 326 -32.28 -5.74 6.53
N LEU A 327 -32.83 -4.83 5.73
CA LEU A 327 -32.08 -3.68 5.20
C LEU A 327 -31.67 -2.72 6.32
N PHE A 328 -32.53 -2.48 7.29
CA PHE A 328 -32.23 -1.63 8.44
C PHE A 328 -31.09 -2.24 9.26
N GLU A 329 -31.18 -3.52 9.61
CA GLU A 329 -30.14 -4.25 10.35
C GLU A 329 -28.80 -4.20 9.60
N LYS A 330 -28.81 -4.42 8.28
CA LYS A 330 -27.59 -4.42 7.47
C LYS A 330 -26.95 -3.04 7.34
N LEU A 331 -27.74 -1.98 7.33
CA LEU A 331 -27.27 -0.60 7.11
C LEU A 331 -26.95 0.15 8.40
N PHE A 332 -27.64 -0.16 9.51
CA PHE A 332 -27.57 0.60 10.77
C PHE A 332 -27.34 -0.27 12.03
N LYS A 333 -27.20 -1.60 11.91
CA LYS A 333 -26.88 -2.57 12.98
C LYS A 333 -27.95 -2.78 14.07
N SER A 334 -28.71 -1.77 14.49
CA SER A 334 -29.82 -1.91 15.45
C SER A 334 -30.86 -0.80 15.29
N LYS A 335 -32.14 -1.09 15.56
CA LYS A 335 -33.22 -0.09 15.63
C LYS A 335 -33.30 0.64 16.97
N THR A 336 -32.70 0.10 18.04
CA THR A 336 -32.85 0.62 19.41
C THR A 336 -32.31 2.02 19.63
N ASP A 337 -31.37 2.45 18.78
CA ASP A 337 -30.66 3.71 18.94
C ASP A 337 -31.34 4.86 18.20
N TYR A 338 -32.50 4.61 17.58
CA TYR A 338 -33.26 5.56 16.76
C TYR A 338 -34.65 5.80 17.33
N THR A 339 -35.12 7.04 17.24
CA THR A 339 -36.51 7.39 17.60
C THR A 339 -37.50 6.84 16.59
N ASP A 340 -38.77 6.66 16.98
CA ASP A 340 -39.83 6.20 16.06
C ASP A 340 -39.97 7.09 14.82
N GLU A 341 -39.77 8.40 14.98
CA GLU A 341 -39.76 9.36 13.85
C GLU A 341 -38.59 9.09 12.89
N GLU A 342 -37.41 8.77 13.42
CA GLU A 342 -36.23 8.46 12.62
C GLU A 342 -36.35 7.10 11.94
N ILE A 343 -36.89 6.09 12.62
CA ILE A 343 -37.15 4.77 12.02
C ILE A 343 -38.11 4.93 10.84
N ASN A 344 -39.24 5.63 11.04
CA ASN A 344 -40.19 5.91 9.96
C ASN A 344 -39.53 6.66 8.79
N MET A 345 -38.65 7.63 9.09
CA MET A 345 -37.92 8.38 8.07
C MET A 345 -36.94 7.49 7.29
N ILE A 346 -36.18 6.65 7.99
CA ILE A 346 -35.23 5.70 7.40
C ILE A 346 -35.97 4.69 6.53
N ASP A 347 -37.09 4.14 6.98
CA ASP A 347 -37.91 3.22 6.20
C ASP A 347 -38.40 3.87 4.89
N ILE A 348 -38.82 5.14 4.95
CA ILE A 348 -39.18 5.91 3.74
C ILE A 348 -37.98 6.05 2.80
N TYR A 349 -36.77 6.34 3.33
CA TYR A 349 -35.56 6.41 2.50
C TYR A 349 -35.15 5.06 1.91
N ILE A 350 -35.27 3.98 2.68
CA ILE A 350 -34.99 2.62 2.20
C ILE A 350 -35.91 2.32 1.00
N LYS A 351 -37.22 2.60 1.14
CA LYS A 351 -38.20 2.35 0.07
C LYS A 351 -37.94 3.17 -1.18
N ASN A 352 -37.65 4.46 -1.01
CA ASN A 352 -37.55 5.38 -2.13
C ASN A 352 -36.17 5.36 -2.79
N SER A 353 -35.09 5.16 -2.02
CA SER A 353 -33.70 5.25 -2.48
C SER A 353 -33.05 3.87 -2.62
N VAL A 354 -33.00 3.09 -1.54
CA VAL A 354 -32.21 1.84 -1.50
C VAL A 354 -32.85 0.77 -2.37
N LEU A 355 -34.15 0.48 -2.20
CA LEU A 355 -34.83 -0.52 -3.02
C LEU A 355 -34.83 -0.19 -4.51
N ASN A 356 -34.69 1.09 -4.88
CA ASN A 356 -34.67 1.56 -6.27
C ASN A 356 -33.27 1.80 -6.82
N SER A 357 -32.23 1.50 -6.05
CA SER A 357 -30.84 1.65 -6.48
C SER A 357 -30.45 0.58 -7.50
N ASP A 358 -29.54 0.93 -8.41
CA ASP A 358 -28.91 -0.03 -9.31
C ASP A 358 -27.96 -0.98 -8.56
N LYS A 359 -27.55 -2.02 -9.26
CA LYS A 359 -26.67 -3.06 -8.73
C LYS A 359 -25.34 -2.50 -8.21
N ASP A 360 -24.75 -1.53 -8.90
CA ASP A 360 -23.44 -0.97 -8.53
C ASP A 360 -23.55 -0.11 -7.26
N SER A 361 -24.64 0.63 -7.12
CA SER A 361 -24.96 1.43 -5.95
C SER A 361 -25.22 0.55 -4.73
N LEU A 362 -26.01 -0.51 -4.87
CA LEU A 362 -26.21 -1.50 -3.80
C LEU A 362 -24.91 -2.21 -3.43
N SER A 363 -24.10 -2.60 -4.42
CA SER A 363 -22.78 -3.19 -4.19
C SER A 363 -21.89 -2.26 -3.38
N ASN A 364 -21.85 -0.98 -3.73
CA ASN A 364 -21.08 0.04 -3.01
C ASN A 364 -21.59 0.25 -1.58
N LEU A 365 -22.91 0.16 -1.36
CA LEU A 365 -23.51 0.24 -0.03
C LEU A 365 -23.06 -0.95 0.83
N PHE A 366 -23.27 -2.19 0.39
CA PHE A 366 -23.12 -3.37 1.25
C PHE A 366 -21.70 -3.96 1.36
N SER A 367 -20.78 -3.66 0.44
CA SER A 367 -19.41 -4.22 0.45
C SER A 367 -18.58 -3.79 1.68
N TYR A 368 -18.80 -2.57 2.17
CA TYR A 368 -18.20 -2.02 3.39
C TYR A 368 -19.11 -0.94 4.01
N SER A 369 -20.38 -1.26 4.30
CA SER A 369 -21.34 -0.28 4.85
C SER A 369 -20.91 0.19 6.24
N THR A 370 -20.90 1.51 6.43
CA THR A 370 -21.02 2.14 7.75
C THR A 370 -22.36 2.85 7.81
N ALA A 371 -22.94 3.00 9.00
CA ALA A 371 -24.20 3.72 9.18
C ALA A 371 -24.15 5.13 8.55
N MET A 372 -23.02 5.82 8.70
CA MET A 372 -22.80 7.14 8.09
C MET A 372 -22.84 7.09 6.54
N LYS A 373 -22.24 6.08 5.93
CA LYS A 373 -22.26 5.90 4.47
C LYS A 373 -23.67 5.60 3.96
N SER A 374 -24.42 4.78 4.68
CA SER A 374 -25.83 4.50 4.40
C SER A 374 -26.68 5.75 4.50
N ALA A 375 -26.53 6.52 5.60
CA ALA A 375 -27.26 7.76 5.83
C ALA A 375 -26.94 8.83 4.76
N PHE A 376 -25.66 8.97 4.37
CA PHE A 376 -25.26 9.87 3.30
C PHE A 376 -25.97 9.53 1.98
N HIS A 377 -25.96 8.26 1.59
CA HIS A 377 -26.63 7.83 0.37
C HIS A 377 -28.14 8.09 0.43
N MET A 378 -28.80 7.69 1.51
CA MET A 378 -30.23 7.93 1.68
C MET A 378 -30.59 9.42 1.63
N LYS A 379 -29.76 10.27 2.23
CA LYS A 379 -30.04 11.69 2.37
C LYS A 379 -29.78 12.48 1.09
N PHE A 380 -28.74 12.13 0.34
CA PHE A 380 -28.28 12.90 -0.83
C PHE A 380 -28.45 12.15 -2.16
N ASN A 381 -28.89 10.88 -2.12
CA ASN A 381 -28.98 9.98 -3.27
C ASN A 381 -27.67 9.90 -4.07
N LYS A 382 -26.54 9.82 -3.37
CA LYS A 382 -25.17 9.76 -3.92
C LYS A 382 -24.38 8.66 -3.23
N THR A 383 -23.55 7.93 -3.97
CA THR A 383 -22.68 6.90 -3.40
C THR A 383 -21.27 7.47 -3.22
N ALA A 384 -20.64 7.17 -2.09
CA ALA A 384 -19.27 7.55 -1.79
C ALA A 384 -18.48 6.30 -1.37
N ARG A 385 -17.22 6.16 -1.80
CA ARG A 385 -16.41 5.00 -1.40
C ARG A 385 -15.94 5.17 0.04
N ASN A 386 -15.56 6.40 0.40
CA ASN A 386 -15.16 6.81 1.74
C ASN A 386 -16.06 7.94 2.28
N VAL A 387 -16.40 7.90 3.58
CA VAL A 387 -17.13 8.98 4.28
C VAL A 387 -16.36 9.56 5.47
N GLY A 388 -15.04 9.31 5.56
CA GLY A 388 -14.18 9.88 6.59
C GLY A 388 -14.17 11.41 6.62
N TYR A 389 -14.52 12.07 5.52
CA TYR A 389 -14.69 13.54 5.50
C TYR A 389 -15.88 14.03 6.32
N LEU A 390 -16.83 13.15 6.68
CA LEU A 390 -17.95 13.43 7.57
C LEU A 390 -17.66 12.99 9.02
N GLU A 391 -16.41 12.69 9.36
CA GLU A 391 -15.98 12.41 10.74
C GLU A 391 -16.27 13.63 11.65
N GLY A 392 -16.76 13.38 12.87
CA GLY A 392 -17.32 14.40 13.78
C GLY A 392 -18.81 14.70 13.57
N PHE A 393 -19.39 14.25 12.43
CA PHE A 393 -20.81 14.44 12.16
C PHE A 393 -21.66 13.31 12.76
N ASP A 394 -22.75 13.68 13.41
CA ASP A 394 -23.72 12.73 13.95
C ASP A 394 -24.79 12.36 12.91
N ILE A 395 -25.13 11.06 12.84
CA ILE A 395 -26.08 10.49 11.90
C ILE A 395 -27.48 11.09 12.06
N HIS A 396 -27.90 11.37 13.29
CA HIS A 396 -29.20 11.95 13.59
C HIS A 396 -29.31 13.38 13.03
N LYS A 397 -28.23 14.16 13.15
CA LYS A 397 -28.15 15.51 12.56
C LYS A 397 -28.21 15.44 11.03
N LEU A 398 -27.63 14.40 10.42
CA LEU A 398 -27.58 14.25 8.96
C LEU A 398 -28.98 14.11 8.38
N PHE A 399 -29.82 13.31 9.02
CA PHE A 399 -31.21 13.14 8.62
C PHE A 399 -32.06 14.41 8.80
N LYS A 400 -31.69 15.32 9.69
CA LYS A 400 -32.38 16.60 9.91
C LYS A 400 -31.94 17.71 8.94
N LEU A 401 -30.85 17.52 8.20
CA LEU A 401 -30.36 18.53 7.25
C LEU A 401 -31.34 18.83 6.12
N ASN A 402 -31.35 20.10 5.71
CA ASN A 402 -32.07 20.54 4.53
C ASN A 402 -31.24 20.26 3.26
N VAL A 403 -31.52 19.11 2.64
CA VAL A 403 -30.84 18.61 1.43
C VAL A 403 -30.79 19.65 0.31
N LYS A 404 -31.90 20.40 0.10
CA LYS A 404 -31.97 21.40 -0.98
C LYS A 404 -30.98 22.55 -0.77
N GLN A 405 -30.72 22.93 0.47
CA GLN A 405 -29.80 24.03 0.80
C GLN A 405 -28.34 23.55 0.71
N VAL A 406 -28.04 22.38 1.27
CA VAL A 406 -26.70 21.78 1.16
C VAL A 406 -26.32 21.53 -0.31
N ASN A 407 -27.25 20.99 -1.13
CA ASN A 407 -27.00 20.75 -2.55
C ASN A 407 -26.72 22.05 -3.33
N LYS A 408 -27.31 23.19 -2.94
CA LYS A 408 -27.01 24.47 -3.58
C LYS A 408 -25.56 24.89 -3.34
N ILE A 409 -25.07 24.71 -2.11
CA ILE A 409 -23.67 25.02 -1.74
C ILE A 409 -22.72 24.01 -2.40
N ALA A 410 -23.03 22.71 -2.32
CA ALA A 410 -22.21 21.65 -2.90
C ALA A 410 -22.01 21.84 -4.40
N LYS A 411 -23.03 22.28 -5.14
CA LYS A 411 -22.93 22.56 -6.58
C LYS A 411 -21.91 23.65 -6.93
N LEU A 412 -21.67 24.60 -6.03
CA LEU A 412 -20.63 25.64 -6.21
C LEU A 412 -19.23 25.13 -5.87
N LEU A 413 -19.13 24.01 -5.15
CA LEU A 413 -17.88 23.36 -4.75
C LEU A 413 -17.49 22.19 -5.66
N GLU A 414 -18.40 21.73 -6.52
CA GLU A 414 -18.18 20.61 -7.44
C GLU A 414 -17.05 20.97 -8.41
N ASP A 415 -15.89 20.35 -8.18
CA ASP A 415 -14.73 20.40 -9.07
C ASP A 415 -14.60 19.05 -9.78
N LYS A 416 -14.37 19.09 -11.09
CA LYS A 416 -14.20 17.88 -11.93
C LYS A 416 -12.96 17.08 -11.56
N THR A 417 -12.04 17.63 -10.77
CA THR A 417 -10.80 16.96 -10.32
C THR A 417 -10.87 16.43 -8.87
N GLN A 418 -11.99 16.55 -8.17
CA GLN A 418 -12.11 16.04 -6.80
C GLN A 418 -12.28 14.51 -6.79
N ASP A 419 -11.43 13.83 -6.03
CA ASP A 419 -11.38 12.36 -5.96
C ASP A 419 -12.58 11.73 -5.22
N GLU A 420 -13.23 12.46 -4.30
CA GLU A 420 -14.33 11.94 -3.46
C GLU A 420 -15.46 12.96 -3.25
N ILE A 421 -16.69 12.57 -3.60
CA ILE A 421 -17.88 13.41 -3.49
C ILE A 421 -18.27 13.75 -2.04
N SER A 422 -17.90 12.88 -1.09
CA SER A 422 -18.19 13.08 0.33
C SER A 422 -17.41 14.26 0.93
N ASP A 423 -16.24 14.61 0.38
CA ASP A 423 -15.47 15.79 0.77
C ASP A 423 -16.18 17.10 0.35
N THR A 424 -16.70 17.14 -0.88
CA THR A 424 -17.52 18.28 -1.37
C THR A 424 -18.71 18.54 -0.45
N TYR A 425 -19.42 17.47 -0.08
CA TYR A 425 -20.58 17.56 0.79
C TYR A 425 -20.21 17.91 2.23
N SER A 426 -19.10 17.38 2.74
CA SER A 426 -18.60 17.77 4.06
C SER A 426 -18.35 19.28 4.14
N LYS A 427 -17.63 19.85 3.16
CA LYS A 427 -17.39 21.29 3.06
C LYS A 427 -18.69 22.09 2.94
N ALA A 428 -19.62 21.62 2.12
CA ALA A 428 -20.93 22.26 1.96
C ALA A 428 -21.73 22.30 3.27
N ILE A 429 -21.72 21.19 4.02
CA ILE A 429 -22.37 21.09 5.33
C ILE A 429 -21.69 22.03 6.34
N LYS A 430 -20.35 22.03 6.41
CA LYS A 430 -19.60 22.90 7.33
C LYS A 430 -19.84 24.39 7.05
N LEU A 431 -19.78 24.81 5.79
CA LEU A 431 -20.14 26.18 5.39
C LEU A 431 -21.57 26.53 5.79
N TYR A 432 -22.52 25.61 5.56
CA TYR A 432 -23.91 25.80 5.94
C TYR A 432 -24.10 26.01 7.45
N PHE A 433 -23.40 25.26 8.29
CA PHE A 433 -23.48 25.40 9.75
C PHE A 433 -22.77 26.66 10.29
N VAL A 434 -21.70 27.11 9.63
CA VAL A 434 -20.96 28.31 10.08
C VAL A 434 -21.62 29.60 9.59
N PHE A 435 -22.00 29.65 8.31
CA PHE A 435 -22.41 30.89 7.66
C PHE A 435 -23.90 30.95 7.29
N GLY A 436 -24.58 29.79 7.27
CA GLY A 436 -25.92 29.67 6.68
C GLY A 436 -25.87 29.67 5.15
N LEU A 437 -27.04 29.51 4.51
CA LEU A 437 -27.12 29.36 3.06
C LEU A 437 -26.61 30.58 2.28
N ASP A 438 -27.18 31.75 2.57
CA ASP A 438 -27.00 32.93 1.71
C ASP A 438 -25.55 33.42 1.74
N ARG A 439 -24.95 33.49 2.94
CA ARG A 439 -23.54 33.87 3.09
C ARG A 439 -22.58 32.84 2.50
N SER A 440 -22.87 31.55 2.62
CA SER A 440 -22.05 30.51 1.98
C SER A 440 -22.04 30.68 0.46
N ILE A 441 -23.20 30.95 -0.15
CA ILE A 441 -23.31 31.20 -1.59
C ILE A 441 -22.55 32.47 -1.97
N ALA A 442 -22.73 33.57 -1.22
CA ALA A 442 -22.04 34.83 -1.47
C ALA A 442 -20.51 34.69 -1.42
N ILE A 443 -19.99 33.97 -0.41
CA ILE A 443 -18.56 33.65 -0.31
C ILE A 443 -18.11 32.85 -1.54
N LEU A 444 -18.80 31.75 -1.87
CA LEU A 444 -18.39 30.88 -2.97
C LEU A 444 -18.49 31.53 -4.36
N ASN A 445 -19.40 32.50 -4.53
CA ASN A 445 -19.49 33.33 -5.73
C ASN A 445 -18.42 34.43 -5.80
N GLY A 446 -17.63 34.61 -4.75
CA GLY A 446 -16.52 35.54 -4.71
C GLY A 446 -16.89 36.98 -4.35
N GLU A 447 -18.06 37.21 -3.73
CA GLU A 447 -18.50 38.57 -3.34
C GLU A 447 -17.52 39.27 -2.38
N TYR A 448 -16.74 38.51 -1.62
CA TYR A 448 -15.79 39.02 -0.62
C TYR A 448 -14.31 38.76 -0.99
N GLY A 449 -14.05 38.21 -2.18
CA GLY A 449 -12.71 37.80 -2.61
C GLY A 449 -12.70 36.43 -3.28
N LYS A 450 -11.62 36.12 -3.98
CA LYS A 450 -11.50 34.85 -4.70
C LYS A 450 -11.32 33.70 -3.71
N VAL A 451 -12.27 32.76 -3.71
CA VAL A 451 -12.12 31.51 -2.96
C VAL A 451 -10.93 30.73 -3.52
N ASN A 452 -10.02 30.37 -2.63
CA ASN A 452 -8.82 29.61 -2.95
C ASN A 452 -8.77 28.30 -2.15
N LYS A 453 -7.73 27.51 -2.40
CA LYS A 453 -7.55 26.21 -1.73
C LYS A 453 -7.36 26.37 -0.21
N ALA A 454 -6.67 27.41 0.25
CA ALA A 454 -6.42 27.65 1.68
C ALA A 454 -7.73 27.84 2.46
N PHE A 455 -8.67 28.59 1.90
CA PHE A 455 -10.01 28.74 2.45
C PHE A 455 -10.73 27.39 2.58
N LEU A 456 -10.81 26.61 1.49
CA LEU A 456 -11.51 25.32 1.48
C LEU A 456 -10.86 24.28 2.40
N ASP A 457 -9.54 24.33 2.54
CA ASP A 457 -8.81 23.51 3.50
C ASP A 457 -9.16 23.88 4.95
N CYS A 458 -9.32 25.17 5.25
CA CYS A 458 -9.77 25.62 6.56
C CYS A 458 -11.22 25.19 6.83
N VAL A 459 -12.10 25.25 5.82
CA VAL A 459 -13.47 24.72 5.93
C VAL A 459 -13.45 23.27 6.37
N SER A 460 -12.58 22.43 5.78
CA SER A 460 -12.45 21.02 6.16
C SER A 460 -12.03 20.82 7.62
N LYS A 461 -11.34 21.78 8.25
CA LYS A 461 -10.88 21.71 9.65
C LYS A 461 -11.88 22.28 10.68
N LEU A 462 -12.98 22.87 10.23
CA LEU A 462 -14.01 23.37 11.15
C LEU A 462 -14.58 22.22 12.00
N ASN A 463 -14.63 22.46 13.31
CA ASN A 463 -15.33 21.61 14.25
C ASN A 463 -16.77 22.10 14.36
N ILE A 464 -17.71 21.24 13.96
CA ILE A 464 -19.14 21.51 14.05
C ILE A 464 -19.86 20.44 14.88
N ASP A 465 -19.14 19.69 15.71
CA ASP A 465 -19.67 18.58 16.50
C ASP A 465 -20.75 19.08 17.46
N ASN A 466 -20.54 20.27 18.03
CA ASN A 466 -21.49 20.97 18.90
C ASN A 466 -22.53 21.82 18.14
N ALA A 467 -22.50 21.85 16.80
CA ALA A 467 -23.46 22.63 16.04
C ALA A 467 -24.87 22.07 16.22
N GLN A 468 -25.83 22.98 16.42
CA GLN A 468 -27.22 22.66 16.70
C GLN A 468 -28.13 23.06 15.53
N LEU A 469 -29.23 22.33 15.39
CA LEU A 469 -30.31 22.64 14.46
C LEU A 469 -31.53 23.06 15.27
N LYS A 470 -32.17 24.16 14.87
CA LYS A 470 -33.49 24.57 15.36
C LYS A 470 -34.56 24.17 14.35
N GLN A 471 -35.69 23.70 14.86
CA GLN A 471 -36.85 23.41 14.03
C GLN A 471 -37.59 24.71 13.70
N ILE A 472 -37.78 24.98 12.42
CA ILE A 472 -38.58 26.11 11.90
C ILE A 472 -39.68 25.51 11.02
N GLY A 473 -40.90 25.44 11.57
CA GLY A 473 -42.01 24.74 10.95
C GLY A 473 -41.68 23.25 10.71
N LYS A 474 -41.69 22.83 9.45
CA LYS A 474 -41.34 21.45 9.03
C LYS A 474 -39.85 21.28 8.67
N LYS A 475 -38.99 22.27 8.93
CA LYS A 475 -37.58 22.28 8.45
C LYS A 475 -36.55 22.46 9.56
N TYR A 476 -35.41 21.81 9.30
CA TYR A 476 -34.06 21.94 9.87
C TYR A 476 -33.29 23.22 9.50
N GLU A 477 -33.03 24.17 10.41
CA GLU A 477 -32.05 25.25 10.16
C GLU A 477 -30.94 25.33 11.23
N PRO A 478 -29.69 25.66 10.88
CA PRO A 478 -28.59 25.76 11.82
C PRO A 478 -28.75 26.95 12.76
N ILE A 479 -28.36 26.77 14.01
CA ILE A 479 -28.17 27.87 14.95
C ILE A 479 -26.76 28.42 14.71
N LEU A 480 -26.70 29.59 14.07
CA LEU A 480 -25.44 30.24 13.71
C LEU A 480 -24.84 30.99 14.91
N ASN A 481 -23.51 30.99 15.04
CA ASN A 481 -22.83 31.88 15.97
C ASN A 481 -22.88 33.31 15.41
N GLN A 482 -23.88 34.08 15.87
CA GLN A 482 -24.14 35.40 15.33
C GLN A 482 -23.04 36.41 15.67
N GLU A 483 -22.33 36.22 16.80
CA GLU A 483 -21.22 37.07 17.17
C GLU A 483 -19.99 36.85 16.29
N PHE A 484 -19.66 35.58 15.98
CA PHE A 484 -18.60 35.26 15.02
C PHE A 484 -18.93 35.80 13.62
N ILE A 485 -20.18 35.63 13.17
CA ILE A 485 -20.64 36.21 11.89
C ILE A 485 -20.49 37.73 11.93
N ASN A 486 -20.92 38.39 12.99
CA ASN A 486 -20.79 39.84 13.08
C ASN A 486 -19.31 40.26 13.12
N PHE A 487 -18.45 39.56 13.84
CA PHE A 487 -17.01 39.81 13.84
C PHE A 487 -16.40 39.71 12.44
N LEU A 488 -16.75 38.68 11.67
CA LEU A 488 -16.17 38.44 10.34
C LEU A 488 -16.73 39.41 9.28
N PHE A 489 -18.04 39.66 9.28
CA PHE A 489 -18.73 40.40 8.23
C PHE A 489 -18.95 41.89 8.54
N THR A 490 -18.61 42.36 9.75
CA THR A 490 -18.64 43.79 10.07
C THR A 490 -17.25 44.40 9.81
N GLY A 491 -17.18 45.38 8.89
CA GLY A 491 -15.92 45.99 8.47
C GLY A 491 -15.19 45.18 7.41
N ASN A 492 -13.85 45.21 7.42
CA ASN A 492 -13.02 44.61 6.36
C ASN A 492 -12.48 43.20 6.68
N ASN A 493 -12.89 42.60 7.80
CA ASN A 493 -12.29 41.38 8.33
C ASN A 493 -12.42 40.17 7.38
N ILE A 494 -13.56 40.05 6.69
CA ILE A 494 -13.77 39.00 5.69
C ILE A 494 -12.81 39.11 4.49
N PHE A 495 -12.41 40.32 4.10
CA PHE A 495 -11.45 40.50 3.00
C PHE A 495 -10.04 40.06 3.40
N GLU A 496 -9.66 40.22 4.67
CA GLU A 496 -8.38 39.73 5.21
C GLU A 496 -8.29 38.20 5.20
N LEU A 497 -9.42 37.49 5.26
CA LEU A 497 -9.48 36.03 5.12
C LEU A 497 -9.18 35.57 3.68
N PHE A 498 -9.46 36.41 2.67
CA PHE A 498 -9.16 36.13 1.25
C PHE A 498 -7.89 36.83 0.75
N ARG A 499 -7.16 37.52 1.62
CA ARG A 499 -5.91 38.20 1.30
C ARG A 499 -4.76 37.20 1.31
N GLY A 500 -4.26 36.85 0.13
CA GLY A 500 -3.17 35.89 -0.04
C GLY A 500 -1.94 36.26 0.81
N GLY A 501 -1.48 35.31 1.63
CA GLY A 501 -0.34 35.48 2.54
C GLY A 501 -0.68 36.06 3.91
N SER A 502 -1.97 36.30 4.18
CA SER A 502 -2.46 36.67 5.52
C SER A 502 -2.34 35.47 6.47
N ALA A 503 -1.92 35.71 7.72
CA ALA A 503 -1.96 34.67 8.76
C ALA A 503 -3.42 34.22 9.01
N PHE A 504 -4.38 35.13 8.87
CA PHE A 504 -5.79 34.85 9.11
C PHE A 504 -6.41 33.89 8.07
N GLU A 505 -5.94 33.95 6.81
CA GLU A 505 -6.37 33.08 5.70
C GLU A 505 -6.27 31.58 6.05
N THR A 506 -5.24 31.21 6.81
CA THR A 506 -4.93 29.81 7.14
C THR A 506 -5.33 29.40 8.57
N THR A 507 -5.81 30.34 9.40
CA THR A 507 -6.03 30.13 10.84
C THR A 507 -7.45 30.41 11.31
N TRP A 508 -8.32 30.96 10.46
CA TRP A 508 -9.68 31.34 10.85
C TRP A 508 -10.55 30.16 11.36
N PHE A 509 -10.26 28.92 10.92
CA PHE A 509 -10.97 27.74 11.44
C PHE A 509 -10.73 27.56 12.94
N TYR A 510 -9.52 27.85 13.43
CA TYR A 510 -9.18 27.78 14.84
C TYR A 510 -9.86 28.90 15.62
N LEU A 511 -9.91 30.11 15.04
CA LEU A 511 -10.68 31.20 15.63
C LEU A 511 -12.15 30.82 15.77
N PHE A 512 -12.77 30.24 14.73
CA PHE A 512 -14.16 29.80 14.80
C PHE A 512 -14.35 28.75 15.91
N ASN A 513 -13.49 27.72 15.93
CA ASN A 513 -13.60 26.61 16.88
C ASN A 513 -13.42 27.06 18.35
N ASN A 514 -12.68 28.15 18.61
CA ASN A 514 -12.36 28.65 19.96
C ASN A 514 -12.86 30.08 20.19
N PHE A 515 -13.90 30.50 19.45
CA PHE A 515 -14.29 31.90 19.37
C PHE A 515 -14.64 32.51 20.73
N GLU A 516 -15.42 31.78 21.55
CA GLU A 516 -15.84 32.25 22.87
C GLU A 516 -14.67 32.41 23.84
N GLU A 517 -13.73 31.45 23.86
CA GLU A 517 -12.53 31.51 24.71
C GLU A 517 -11.63 32.68 24.29
N ILE A 518 -11.37 32.83 23.00
CA ILE A 518 -10.55 33.94 22.47
C ILE A 518 -11.22 35.29 22.78
N LYS A 519 -12.54 35.37 22.64
CA LYS A 519 -13.32 36.57 22.97
C LYS A 519 -13.22 36.91 24.46
N GLU A 520 -13.29 35.92 25.34
CA GLU A 520 -13.14 36.09 26.78
C GLU A 520 -11.75 36.66 27.14
N VAL A 521 -10.68 36.09 26.56
CA VAL A 521 -9.31 36.60 26.72
C VAL A 521 -9.19 38.04 26.19
N CYS A 522 -9.89 38.37 25.09
CA CYS A 522 -9.95 39.72 24.52
C CYS A 522 -10.89 40.68 25.28
N LYS A 523 -11.45 40.31 26.44
CA LYS A 523 -12.38 41.13 27.23
C LYS A 523 -13.63 41.56 26.44
N GLY A 524 -14.15 40.66 25.60
CA GLY A 524 -15.40 40.84 24.88
C GLY A 524 -15.32 41.64 23.57
N HIS A 525 -14.23 42.38 23.32
CA HIS A 525 -14.03 43.13 22.09
C HIS A 525 -12.87 42.54 21.30
N ILE A 526 -13.19 41.87 20.18
CA ILE A 526 -12.21 41.15 19.37
C ILE A 526 -11.92 41.88 18.05
N THR A 527 -10.63 42.09 17.77
CA THR A 527 -10.11 42.53 16.45
C THR A 527 -9.25 41.42 15.86
N ILE A 528 -9.03 41.41 14.53
CA ILE A 528 -8.13 40.41 13.90
C ILE A 528 -6.77 40.38 14.58
N LYS A 529 -6.16 41.56 14.82
CA LYS A 529 -4.84 41.64 15.44
C LYS A 529 -4.82 41.06 16.87
N GLN A 530 -5.87 41.30 17.66
CA GLN A 530 -5.99 40.71 19.00
C GLN A 530 -6.21 39.20 18.92
N ALA A 531 -7.08 38.74 18.01
CA ALA A 531 -7.30 37.32 17.78
C ALA A 531 -6.00 36.62 17.38
N GLU A 532 -5.22 37.19 16.47
CA GLU A 532 -3.92 36.64 16.06
C GLU A 532 -2.92 36.54 17.20
N ILE A 533 -2.83 37.56 18.07
CA ILE A 533 -1.98 37.54 19.25
C ILE A 533 -2.41 36.43 20.21
N VAL A 534 -3.71 36.37 20.54
CA VAL A 534 -4.25 35.37 21.47
C VAL A 534 -4.11 33.96 20.90
N MET A 535 -4.39 33.75 19.61
CA MET A 535 -4.18 32.46 18.95
C MET A 535 -2.71 32.04 18.99
N LYS A 536 -1.78 32.96 18.72
CA LYS A 536 -0.33 32.70 18.86
C LYS A 536 0.03 32.36 20.30
N GLU A 537 -0.45 33.12 21.28
CA GLU A 537 -0.17 32.88 22.70
C GLU A 537 -0.79 31.58 23.23
N GLN A 538 -2.04 31.25 22.89
CA GLN A 538 -2.73 30.01 23.28
C GLN A 538 -2.09 28.78 22.62
N MET A 539 -1.65 28.89 21.36
CA MET A 539 -0.95 27.80 20.67
C MET A 539 0.50 27.64 21.14
N ASN A 540 1.17 28.73 21.49
CA ASN A 540 2.45 28.70 22.20
C ASN A 540 2.29 28.22 23.66
N ASN A 541 1.09 28.31 24.23
CA ASN A 541 0.72 27.79 25.56
C ASN A 541 0.33 26.30 25.54
N VAL A 542 0.38 25.61 24.39
CA VAL A 542 0.67 24.18 24.43
C VAL A 542 2.08 24.12 25.03
N LYS A 543 2.20 23.75 26.32
CA LYS A 543 3.45 23.66 27.09
C LYS A 543 4.39 22.58 26.52
N TYR A 544 4.75 22.70 25.25
CA TYR A 544 5.72 21.87 24.60
C TYR A 544 7.07 22.55 24.76
N GLU A 545 7.73 22.26 25.87
CA GLU A 545 9.04 22.83 26.16
C GLU A 545 10.08 22.17 25.26
N VAL A 546 10.48 22.90 24.22
CA VAL A 546 11.59 22.49 23.36
C VAL A 546 12.89 22.54 24.16
N PRO A 547 13.67 21.46 24.20
CA PRO A 547 15.00 21.46 24.80
C PRO A 547 15.85 22.63 24.26
N PRO A 548 16.69 23.29 25.09
CA PRO A 548 17.47 24.46 24.66
C PRO A 548 18.36 24.22 23.43
N ASP A 549 18.84 23.00 23.23
CA ASP A 549 19.65 22.59 22.07
C ASP A 549 18.86 22.47 20.76
N LEU A 550 17.52 22.48 20.84
CA LEU A 550 16.62 22.38 19.70
C LEU A 550 15.86 23.69 19.44
N TYR A 551 16.35 24.82 19.96
CA TYR A 551 15.69 26.12 19.91
C TYR A 551 15.25 26.57 18.49
N SER A 552 15.93 26.10 17.44
CA SER A 552 15.57 26.40 16.04
C SER A 552 14.21 25.83 15.62
N LEU A 553 13.68 24.82 16.32
CA LEU A 553 12.33 24.30 16.06
C LEU A 553 11.22 25.20 16.64
N GLU A 554 11.52 26.00 17.66
CA GLU A 554 10.52 26.70 18.47
C GLU A 554 9.60 27.59 17.62
N GLU A 555 10.16 28.27 16.61
CA GLU A 555 9.41 29.14 15.71
C GLU A 555 8.49 28.38 14.74
N TYR A 556 8.76 27.10 14.49
CA TYR A 556 8.05 26.27 13.53
C TYR A 556 6.92 25.44 14.15
N LEU A 557 6.95 25.18 15.47
CA LEU A 557 5.93 24.39 16.14
C LEU A 557 4.53 24.98 15.97
N TYR A 558 4.41 26.31 15.93
CA TYR A 558 3.14 27.00 15.67
C TYR A 558 2.53 26.63 14.31
N GLU A 559 3.34 26.66 13.24
CA GLU A 559 2.90 26.29 11.89
C GLU A 559 2.50 24.81 11.80
N ILE A 560 3.24 23.94 12.49
CA ILE A 560 2.95 22.51 12.58
C ILE A 560 1.62 22.28 13.30
N GLY A 561 1.39 22.94 14.44
CA GLY A 561 0.17 22.80 15.24
C GLY A 561 -1.09 23.27 14.54
N LEU A 562 -1.01 24.37 13.79
CA LEU A 562 -2.10 24.87 12.94
C LEU A 562 -2.33 24.00 11.70
N GLY A 563 -1.23 23.48 11.17
CA GLY A 563 -1.17 22.75 9.93
C GLY A 563 -1.52 21.28 10.05
N ASN A 564 -1.54 20.71 11.27
CA ASN A 564 -1.71 19.28 11.53
C ASN A 564 -2.97 18.73 10.83
N LYS A 565 -2.76 17.79 9.91
CA LYS A 565 -3.82 17.08 9.16
C LYS A 565 -3.86 15.59 9.51
N THR A 566 -3.05 15.16 10.47
CA THR A 566 -2.96 13.76 10.88
C THR A 566 -4.10 13.44 11.85
N LYS A 567 -4.32 12.15 12.12
CA LYS A 567 -5.24 11.70 13.18
C LYS A 567 -4.63 11.81 14.59
N LYS A 568 -3.42 12.34 14.70
CA LYS A 568 -2.63 12.43 15.93
C LYS A 568 -2.77 13.80 16.56
N THR A 569 -2.67 13.86 17.88
CA THR A 569 -2.69 15.14 18.61
C THR A 569 -1.46 15.98 18.23
N ASN A 570 -1.53 17.29 18.45
CA ASN A 570 -0.36 18.15 18.22
C ASN A 570 0.82 17.74 19.10
N GLU A 571 0.58 17.29 20.33
CA GLU A 571 1.62 16.77 21.23
C GLU A 571 2.33 15.54 20.64
N GLU A 572 1.56 14.55 20.15
CA GLU A 572 2.15 13.36 19.49
C GLU A 572 2.98 13.74 18.25
N VAL A 573 2.51 14.72 17.47
CA VAL A 573 3.26 15.21 16.30
C VAL A 573 4.52 15.95 16.72
N TYR A 574 4.47 16.78 17.76
CA TYR A 574 5.62 17.52 18.27
C TYR A 574 6.70 16.59 18.83
N ASP A 575 6.31 15.55 19.57
CA ASP A 575 7.25 14.52 20.06
C ASP A 575 8.00 13.84 18.92
N GLU A 576 7.29 13.47 17.86
CA GLU A 576 7.91 12.85 16.70
C GLU A 576 8.83 13.84 15.95
N VAL A 577 8.41 15.10 15.79
CA VAL A 577 9.25 16.16 15.20
C VAL A 577 10.56 16.33 15.99
N VAL A 578 10.47 16.44 17.32
CA VAL A 578 11.65 16.55 18.19
C VAL A 578 12.56 15.33 18.08
N ASN A 579 12.00 14.12 18.06
CA ASN A 579 12.77 12.88 17.95
C ASN A 579 13.50 12.79 16.60
N ILE A 580 12.86 13.17 15.50
CA ILE A 580 13.48 13.19 14.18
C ILE A 580 14.54 14.29 14.11
N TYR A 581 14.29 15.47 14.68
CA TYR A 581 15.25 16.58 14.60
C TYR A 581 16.52 16.30 15.39
N LYS A 582 16.41 15.66 16.55
CA LYS A 582 17.57 15.13 17.29
C LYS A 582 18.42 14.19 16.44
N GLN A 583 17.78 13.31 15.65
CA GLN A 583 18.49 12.42 14.74
C GLN A 583 19.09 13.17 13.55
N GLN A 584 18.37 14.16 13.00
CA GLN A 584 18.85 15.02 11.92
C GLN A 584 20.13 15.76 12.32
N LEU A 585 20.22 16.32 13.54
CA LEU A 585 21.41 17.04 14.03
C LEU A 585 22.65 16.14 14.21
N GLN A 586 22.48 14.83 14.29
CA GLN A 586 23.59 13.87 14.34
C GLN A 586 24.25 13.69 12.96
N ARG A 587 23.56 14.09 11.88
CA ARG A 587 24.03 13.90 10.51
C ARG A 587 25.22 14.81 10.21
N LYS A 588 26.39 14.21 9.94
CA LYS A 588 27.64 14.94 9.67
C LYS A 588 27.99 15.02 8.19
N THR A 589 27.47 14.11 7.37
CA THR A 589 27.80 14.02 5.95
C THR A 589 26.61 13.63 5.08
N SER A 590 26.68 13.96 3.80
CA SER A 590 25.75 13.49 2.76
C SER A 590 26.52 13.05 1.52
N SER A 591 25.92 12.15 0.73
CA SER A 591 26.40 11.87 -0.63
C SER A 591 25.91 12.91 -1.65
N ILE A 592 25.02 13.84 -1.28
CA ILE A 592 24.59 14.95 -2.15
C ILE A 592 25.24 16.24 -1.63
N PRO A 593 26.00 16.98 -2.45
CA PRO A 593 26.66 18.21 -2.01
C PRO A 593 25.67 19.34 -1.75
N TYR A 594 26.02 20.22 -0.80
CA TYR A 594 25.38 21.53 -0.66
C TYR A 594 25.75 22.40 -1.87
N VAL A 595 24.74 22.88 -2.59
CA VAL A 595 24.89 23.87 -3.67
C VAL A 595 23.87 24.98 -3.49
N ARG A 596 24.28 26.20 -3.80
CA ARG A 596 23.42 27.39 -3.81
C ARG A 596 23.78 28.26 -5.00
N GLY A 597 22.79 28.84 -5.67
CA GLY A 597 23.00 29.69 -6.83
C GLY A 597 21.73 30.41 -7.29
N SER A 598 21.85 31.10 -8.42
CA SER A 598 20.76 31.85 -9.04
C SER A 598 20.59 31.38 -10.48
N SER A 599 19.34 31.24 -10.91
CA SER A 599 18.99 30.97 -12.29
C SER A 599 18.94 32.27 -13.10
N ASN A 600 18.98 32.14 -14.42
CA ASN A 600 19.02 33.29 -15.34
C ASN A 600 17.76 34.17 -15.27
N ASN A 601 16.67 33.65 -14.72
CA ASN A 601 15.42 34.38 -14.49
C ASN A 601 15.34 35.03 -13.10
N GLY A 602 16.46 35.16 -12.38
CA GLY A 602 16.54 35.84 -11.08
C GLY A 602 16.11 35.00 -9.87
N TYR A 603 15.43 33.86 -10.08
CA TYR A 603 15.11 32.93 -9.01
C TYR A 603 16.37 32.26 -8.46
N GLN A 604 16.31 31.79 -7.21
CA GLN A 604 17.42 31.14 -6.55
C GLN A 604 17.12 29.67 -6.26
N TYR A 605 18.16 28.86 -6.13
CA TYR A 605 18.06 27.46 -5.71
C TYR A 605 19.09 27.17 -4.62
N GLU A 606 18.73 26.25 -3.73
CA GLU A 606 19.59 25.83 -2.62
C GLU A 606 19.30 24.38 -2.24
N VAL A 607 20.34 23.55 -2.15
CA VAL A 607 20.21 22.27 -1.43
C VAL A 607 20.20 22.59 0.06
N MET A 608 19.07 22.36 0.71
CA MET A 608 18.87 22.61 2.14
C MET A 608 19.99 21.97 2.96
N ARG A 609 20.45 22.70 3.98
CA ARG A 609 21.46 22.20 4.93
C ARG A 609 20.92 21.03 5.75
N MET A 610 21.83 20.20 6.26
CA MET A 610 21.46 19.03 7.06
C MET A 610 20.87 19.39 8.41
N ASP A 611 21.19 20.56 8.95
CA ASP A 611 20.77 21.06 10.27
C ASP A 611 19.49 21.93 10.22
N ASP A 612 18.94 22.19 9.04
CA ASP A 612 17.86 23.16 8.88
C ASP A 612 16.49 22.64 9.38
N ALA A 613 15.91 23.36 10.34
CA ALA A 613 14.61 23.08 10.94
C ALA A 613 13.42 23.43 10.03
N ILE A 614 13.62 24.24 8.98
CA ILE A 614 12.54 24.63 8.06
C ILE A 614 11.87 23.42 7.40
N ALA A 615 12.58 22.29 7.30
CA ALA A 615 12.09 21.07 6.69
C ALA A 615 10.75 20.59 7.27
N TYR A 616 10.53 20.80 8.56
CA TYR A 616 9.32 20.36 9.26
C TYR A 616 8.08 21.19 8.89
N VAL A 617 8.25 22.38 8.31
CA VAL A 617 7.14 23.24 7.87
C VAL A 617 6.92 23.25 6.36
N LEU A 618 7.88 22.76 5.57
CA LEU A 618 7.78 22.74 4.10
C LEU A 618 6.48 22.11 3.60
N GLY A 619 6.13 20.93 4.11
CA GLY A 619 4.91 20.22 3.70
C GLY A 619 3.62 20.96 4.08
N TYR A 620 3.63 21.73 5.17
CA TYR A 620 2.52 22.58 5.58
C TYR A 620 2.38 23.78 4.66
N ARG A 621 3.48 24.47 4.36
CA ARG A 621 3.53 25.65 3.48
C ARG A 621 3.15 25.33 2.03
N ALA A 622 3.63 24.22 1.47
CA ALA A 622 3.24 23.78 0.12
C ALA A 622 1.89 23.04 0.08
N ASN A 623 1.28 22.82 1.24
CA ASN A 623 0.05 22.07 1.38
C ASN A 623 0.10 20.66 0.72
N CYS A 624 1.15 19.91 1.03
CA CYS A 624 1.41 18.54 0.52
C CYS A 624 1.59 17.54 1.68
N CYS A 625 1.54 16.24 1.40
CA CYS A 625 1.61 15.17 2.43
C CYS A 625 3.03 14.82 2.92
N ILE A 626 4.06 15.56 2.50
CA ILE A 626 5.45 15.36 2.93
C ILE A 626 5.63 16.02 4.31
N ARG A 627 5.08 15.38 5.34
CA ARG A 627 5.02 15.87 6.72
C ARG A 627 5.29 14.73 7.70
N VAL A 628 5.59 15.08 8.94
CA VAL A 628 5.72 14.11 10.04
C VAL A 628 4.36 13.43 10.29
N LEU A 629 4.37 12.09 10.37
CA LEU A 629 3.19 11.23 10.59
C LEU A 629 2.06 11.32 9.53
N ASP A 630 2.36 11.86 8.34
CA ASP A 630 1.42 11.90 7.20
C ASP A 630 1.80 10.86 6.12
N ILE A 631 1.04 10.79 5.03
CA ILE A 631 1.11 9.75 3.99
C ILE A 631 2.51 9.62 3.37
N ALA A 632 3.22 10.73 3.14
CA ALA A 632 4.56 10.73 2.56
C ALA A 632 5.68 10.91 3.61
N HIS A 633 5.42 10.54 4.86
CA HIS A 633 6.37 10.63 5.96
C HIS A 633 7.74 9.99 5.66
N ASN A 634 7.77 8.81 5.04
CA ASN A 634 9.04 8.15 4.69
C ASN A 634 9.91 8.96 3.70
N HIS A 635 9.31 9.81 2.86
CA HIS A 635 10.06 10.70 1.97
C HIS A 635 10.77 11.80 2.75
N LEU A 636 10.08 12.35 3.76
CA LEU A 636 10.67 13.32 4.67
C LEU A 636 11.81 12.68 5.46
N LEU A 637 11.58 11.50 6.05
CA LEU A 637 12.61 10.78 6.79
C LEU A 637 13.84 10.49 5.94
N HIS A 638 13.67 10.02 4.69
CA HIS A 638 14.80 9.78 3.79
C HIS A 638 15.58 11.07 3.52
N ALA A 639 14.89 12.17 3.23
CA ALA A 639 15.54 13.45 2.96
C ALA A 639 16.30 14.02 4.17
N LEU A 640 15.80 13.81 5.40
CA LEU A 640 16.39 14.34 6.62
C LEU A 640 17.47 13.45 7.21
N LEU A 641 17.22 12.13 7.28
CA LEU A 641 18.04 11.20 8.07
C LEU A 641 19.02 10.38 7.23
N CYS A 642 18.70 10.10 5.97
CA CYS A 642 19.56 9.26 5.13
C CYS A 642 20.74 10.04 4.55
N GLU A 643 21.96 9.49 4.58
CA GLU A 643 23.13 10.12 3.93
C GLU A 643 22.87 10.42 2.43
N ASN A 644 22.03 9.60 1.78
CA ASN A 644 21.69 9.68 0.37
C ASN A 644 20.45 10.52 0.05
N GLY A 645 19.85 11.21 1.03
CA GLY A 645 18.69 12.09 0.83
C GLY A 645 18.99 13.55 1.18
N ARG A 646 18.47 14.51 0.41
CA ARG A 646 18.48 15.96 0.74
C ARG A 646 17.18 16.60 0.24
N ILE A 647 17.00 17.89 0.49
CA ILE A 647 15.90 18.69 -0.06
C ILE A 647 16.48 19.80 -0.93
N LEU A 648 15.97 19.95 -2.16
CA LEU A 648 16.27 21.09 -3.03
C LEU A 648 15.17 22.13 -2.88
N LEU A 649 15.54 23.35 -2.51
CA LEU A 649 14.67 24.51 -2.32
C LEU A 649 14.81 25.48 -3.50
N THR A 650 13.73 26.21 -3.81
CA THR A 650 13.78 27.36 -4.71
C THR A 650 13.20 28.59 -4.04
N TYR A 651 13.73 29.76 -4.41
CA TYR A 651 13.32 31.06 -3.88
C TYR A 651 13.04 32.04 -5.02
N SER A 652 12.14 32.98 -4.78
CA SER A 652 11.89 34.10 -5.68
C SER A 652 13.08 35.04 -5.74
N GLU A 653 13.05 35.99 -6.68
CA GLU A 653 14.02 37.09 -6.75
C GLU A 653 14.14 37.88 -5.44
N THR A 654 13.04 37.97 -4.67
CA THR A 654 12.98 38.69 -3.40
C THR A 654 13.41 37.82 -2.20
N GLY A 655 13.83 36.58 -2.43
CA GLY A 655 14.24 35.65 -1.38
C GLY A 655 13.10 34.93 -0.65
N ALA A 656 11.87 34.98 -1.17
CA ALA A 656 10.76 34.22 -0.59
C ALA A 656 10.85 32.75 -1.01
N LEU A 657 10.61 31.80 -0.11
CA LEU A 657 10.60 30.37 -0.44
C LEU A 657 9.43 30.03 -1.36
N MET A 658 9.71 29.45 -2.52
CA MET A 658 8.73 29.18 -3.58
C MET A 658 8.43 27.71 -3.79
N SER A 659 9.41 26.82 -3.59
CA SER A 659 9.18 25.39 -3.69
C SER A 659 10.21 24.57 -2.95
N PHE A 660 9.92 23.28 -2.77
CA PHE A 660 10.90 22.29 -2.35
C PHE A 660 10.73 20.96 -3.08
N SER A 661 11.77 20.14 -3.13
CA SER A 661 11.72 18.78 -3.66
C SER A 661 12.70 17.89 -2.91
N PRO A 662 12.23 16.80 -2.25
CA PRO A 662 13.11 15.74 -1.79
C PRO A 662 13.89 15.14 -2.96
N ILE A 663 15.20 14.97 -2.78
CA ILE A 663 16.11 14.39 -3.76
C ILE A 663 16.90 13.24 -3.12
N LYS A 664 17.09 12.17 -3.89
CA LYS A 664 17.67 10.90 -3.43
C LYS A 664 18.79 10.46 -4.38
N ARG A 665 19.95 10.04 -3.86
CA ARG A 665 21.06 9.54 -4.67
C ARG A 665 21.15 8.01 -4.63
N ASN A 666 21.30 7.39 -5.79
CA ASN A 666 21.61 5.97 -5.92
C ASN A 666 22.74 5.79 -6.96
N GLY A 667 23.98 5.70 -6.48
CA GLY A 667 25.17 5.64 -7.33
C GLY A 667 25.32 6.88 -8.21
N GLU A 668 25.33 6.67 -9.53
CA GLU A 668 25.45 7.69 -10.57
C GLU A 668 24.10 8.36 -10.94
N LEU A 669 23.03 8.04 -10.19
CA LEU A 669 21.66 8.54 -10.41
C LEU A 669 21.18 9.44 -9.27
N LEU A 670 20.52 10.55 -9.61
CA LEU A 670 19.74 11.39 -8.71
C LEU A 670 18.24 11.25 -9.02
N ILE A 671 17.42 11.00 -8.02
CA ILE A 671 15.97 10.84 -8.13
C ILE A 671 15.30 11.96 -7.35
N ALA A 672 14.65 12.88 -8.06
CA ALA A 672 13.75 13.87 -7.47
C ALA A 672 12.33 13.30 -7.32
N ASN A 673 11.61 13.77 -6.32
CA ASN A 673 10.23 13.35 -6.08
C ASN A 673 9.25 14.07 -6.99
N SER A 674 8.98 15.32 -6.63
CA SER A 674 8.06 16.25 -7.25
C SER A 674 8.49 17.65 -6.81
N ILE A 675 8.24 18.66 -7.64
CA ILE A 675 8.44 20.05 -7.25
C ILE A 675 7.21 20.49 -6.45
N GLU A 676 7.34 20.59 -5.13
CA GLU A 676 6.27 21.03 -4.22
C GLU A 676 6.25 22.55 -4.09
N VAL A 677 5.26 23.20 -4.71
CA VAL A 677 5.13 24.66 -4.80
C VAL A 677 4.37 25.26 -3.62
N ILE A 678 4.90 26.36 -3.10
CA ILE A 678 4.28 27.24 -2.12
C ILE A 678 3.63 28.40 -2.89
N GLY A 679 2.30 28.39 -2.96
CA GLY A 679 1.52 29.41 -3.67
C GLY A 679 1.13 29.01 -5.11
N ASP A 680 1.56 29.78 -6.10
CA ASP A 680 1.14 29.64 -7.50
C ASP A 680 1.81 28.45 -8.20
N LYS A 681 1.02 27.40 -8.45
CA LYS A 681 1.46 26.11 -8.99
C LYS A 681 1.87 26.14 -10.46
N ASP A 682 1.49 27.17 -11.20
CA ASP A 682 1.75 27.27 -12.65
C ASP A 682 3.02 28.08 -12.97
N ASN A 683 3.78 28.46 -11.95
CA ASN A 683 4.97 29.28 -12.12
C ASN A 683 6.14 28.50 -12.76
N LYS A 684 6.38 28.76 -14.05
CA LYS A 684 7.45 28.13 -14.84
C LYS A 684 8.86 28.52 -14.39
N ASP A 685 9.03 29.65 -13.71
CA ASP A 685 10.32 30.12 -13.23
C ASP A 685 10.88 29.22 -12.12
N ILE A 686 9.99 28.64 -11.31
CA ILE A 686 10.33 27.61 -10.32
C ILE A 686 10.96 26.38 -10.99
N VAL A 687 10.41 25.96 -12.12
CA VAL A 687 10.90 24.78 -12.86
C VAL A 687 12.30 25.04 -13.40
N ALA A 688 12.56 26.24 -13.93
CA ALA A 688 13.88 26.63 -14.41
C ALA A 688 14.91 26.64 -13.27
N ALA A 689 14.58 27.27 -12.13
CA ALA A 689 15.46 27.30 -10.96
C ALA A 689 15.74 25.90 -10.40
N PHE A 690 14.73 25.04 -10.34
CA PHE A 690 14.89 23.64 -9.96
C PHE A 690 15.84 22.89 -10.91
N SER A 691 15.65 23.03 -12.23
CA SER A 691 16.53 22.41 -13.23
C SER A 691 17.98 22.87 -13.12
N ASP A 692 18.22 24.15 -12.87
CA ASP A 692 19.57 24.68 -12.67
C ASP A 692 20.17 24.19 -11.35
N GLY A 693 19.38 24.03 -10.30
CA GLY A 693 19.77 23.36 -9.07
C GLY A 693 20.23 21.91 -9.30
N ILE A 694 19.47 21.11 -10.06
CA ILE A 694 19.87 19.75 -10.44
C ILE A 694 21.20 19.75 -11.20
N LYS A 695 21.38 20.64 -12.18
CA LYS A 695 22.64 20.76 -12.94
C LYS A 695 23.80 21.17 -12.05
N ALA A 696 23.58 22.06 -11.08
CA ALA A 696 24.61 22.48 -10.13
C ALA A 696 25.06 21.32 -9.25
N ILE A 697 24.13 20.50 -8.74
CA ILE A 697 24.45 19.27 -7.99
C ILE A 697 25.30 18.33 -8.85
N MET A 698 24.87 18.05 -10.08
CA MET A 698 25.59 17.15 -10.98
C MET A 698 27.00 17.68 -11.29
N SER A 699 27.13 18.98 -11.57
CA SER A 699 28.41 19.64 -11.85
C SER A 699 29.36 19.57 -10.66
N GLU A 700 28.86 19.78 -9.45
CA GLU A 700 29.68 19.73 -8.24
C GLU A 700 30.16 18.30 -7.94
N THR A 701 29.32 17.28 -8.15
CA THR A 701 29.78 15.88 -8.04
C THR A 701 30.82 15.53 -9.08
N ARG A 702 30.64 15.99 -10.34
CA ARG A 702 31.62 15.78 -11.42
C ARG A 702 32.96 16.44 -11.13
N ARG A 703 32.95 17.60 -10.47
CA ARG A 703 34.16 18.34 -10.10
C ARG A 703 34.93 17.69 -8.94
N CYS A 704 34.20 17.10 -7.99
CA CYS A 704 34.76 16.66 -6.71
C CYS A 704 34.99 15.15 -6.59
N GLU A 705 34.41 14.33 -7.47
CA GLU A 705 34.50 12.86 -7.39
C GLU A 705 35.21 12.25 -8.60
N ASP A 706 36.22 11.42 -8.35
CA ASP A 706 36.95 10.72 -9.41
C ASP A 706 36.09 9.66 -10.13
N LYS A 707 35.20 8.98 -9.39
CA LYS A 707 34.31 7.92 -9.88
C LYS A 707 33.00 7.92 -9.09
N GLY A 708 31.90 7.61 -9.78
CA GLY A 708 30.58 7.49 -9.15
C GLY A 708 29.79 8.80 -9.07
N TYR A 709 30.30 9.90 -9.65
CA TYR A 709 29.58 11.16 -9.77
C TYR A 709 28.25 10.99 -10.52
N LEU A 710 27.35 11.95 -10.33
CA LEU A 710 26.02 11.91 -10.93
C LEU A 710 26.10 12.14 -12.45
N LYS A 711 25.52 11.21 -13.20
CA LYS A 711 25.43 11.27 -14.66
C LYS A 711 24.00 11.45 -15.16
N VAL A 712 23.03 11.08 -14.34
CA VAL A 712 21.61 11.10 -14.69
C VAL A 712 20.82 11.66 -13.51
N ALA A 713 19.84 12.51 -13.81
CA ALA A 713 18.79 12.89 -12.87
C ALA A 713 17.42 12.59 -13.45
N CYS A 714 16.54 12.05 -12.62
CA CYS A 714 15.16 11.75 -12.99
C CYS A 714 14.16 12.29 -11.95
N ILE A 715 12.89 12.36 -12.35
CA ILE A 715 11.77 12.77 -11.51
C ILE A 715 10.58 11.84 -11.74
N GLY A 716 9.64 11.74 -10.79
CA GLY A 716 8.41 10.97 -10.97
C GLY A 716 7.64 11.41 -12.23
N SER A 717 7.28 10.46 -13.11
CA SER A 717 6.53 10.80 -14.33
C SER A 717 5.14 11.36 -14.04
N GLU A 718 4.56 11.04 -12.89
CA GLU A 718 3.25 11.54 -12.44
C GLU A 718 3.37 12.81 -11.57
N ALA A 719 4.57 13.40 -11.45
CA ALA A 719 4.75 14.66 -10.73
C ALA A 719 3.95 15.78 -11.42
N TYR A 720 3.14 16.49 -10.64
CA TYR A 720 2.26 17.55 -11.15
C TYR A 720 3.04 18.71 -11.79
N LEU A 721 4.19 19.06 -11.21
CA LEU A 721 5.13 20.05 -11.74
C LEU A 721 6.51 19.41 -11.86
N LYS A 722 7.08 19.49 -13.06
CA LYS A 722 8.39 18.92 -13.39
C LYS A 722 8.98 19.58 -14.65
N PRO A 723 10.30 19.51 -14.85
CA PRO A 723 10.93 19.86 -16.10
C PRO A 723 10.46 18.94 -17.25
N ILE A 724 10.57 19.42 -18.48
CA ILE A 724 10.39 18.58 -19.66
C ILE A 724 11.51 17.53 -19.67
N GLY A 725 11.14 16.26 -19.68
CA GLY A 725 12.05 15.12 -19.67
C GLY A 725 11.62 14.01 -20.60
N GLN A 726 12.44 12.97 -20.71
CA GLN A 726 12.14 11.77 -21.50
C GLN A 726 11.76 10.61 -20.58
N ALA A 727 10.72 9.86 -20.91
CA ALA A 727 10.32 8.70 -20.11
C ALA A 727 11.47 7.70 -19.95
N TRP A 728 11.60 7.13 -18.75
CA TRP A 728 12.60 6.11 -18.47
C TRP A 728 12.47 4.94 -19.46
N PRO A 729 13.57 4.45 -20.05
CA PRO A 729 13.48 3.43 -21.08
C PRO A 729 12.83 2.14 -20.56
N SER A 730 11.79 1.66 -21.25
CA SER A 730 11.01 0.48 -20.85
C SER A 730 11.81 -0.83 -20.82
N TYR A 731 12.95 -0.88 -21.52
CA TYR A 731 13.86 -2.03 -21.52
C TYR A 731 14.83 -2.04 -20.32
N LEU A 732 14.88 -0.98 -19.52
CA LEU A 732 15.63 -0.92 -18.27
C LEU A 732 14.67 -0.98 -17.08
N PRO A 733 15.01 -1.72 -16.00
CA PRO A 733 14.23 -1.64 -14.77
C PRO A 733 14.25 -0.20 -14.26
N ALA A 734 13.10 0.30 -13.80
CA ALA A 734 13.01 1.61 -13.18
C ALA A 734 13.85 1.61 -11.89
N PRO A 735 14.81 2.53 -11.73
CA PRO A 735 15.62 2.63 -10.53
C PRO A 735 14.78 3.09 -9.34
N THR A 736 15.28 2.78 -8.15
CA THR A 736 14.66 2.98 -6.83
C THR A 736 15.74 3.49 -5.88
N ILE A 737 15.39 3.95 -4.69
CA ILE A 737 16.37 4.35 -3.68
C ILE A 737 17.27 3.18 -3.27
N LEU A 738 18.46 3.51 -2.75
CA LEU A 738 19.42 2.51 -2.29
C LEU A 738 18.90 1.76 -1.05
N GLU A 739 18.20 2.48 -0.16
CA GLU A 739 17.75 2.00 1.15
C GLU A 739 16.36 1.34 1.11
N LYS A 740 15.90 0.89 -0.07
CA LYS A 740 14.54 0.36 -0.28
C LYS A 740 14.17 -0.83 0.61
N ASP A 741 15.17 -1.59 1.06
CA ASP A 741 15.00 -2.80 1.87
C ASP A 741 15.07 -2.48 3.38
N GLU A 742 15.38 -1.24 3.75
CA GLU A 742 15.35 -0.78 5.14
C GLU A 742 13.91 -0.43 5.56
N GLU A 743 13.50 -0.91 6.74
CA GLU A 743 12.14 -0.76 7.26
C GLU A 743 11.70 0.72 7.31
N LEU A 744 12.62 1.63 7.64
CA LEU A 744 12.38 3.07 7.73
C LEU A 744 12.09 3.71 6.37
N TYR A 745 12.59 3.14 5.27
CA TYR A 745 12.54 3.76 3.94
C TYR A 745 11.79 2.94 2.89
N LYS A 746 11.31 1.72 3.22
CA LYS A 746 10.67 0.79 2.28
C LYS A 746 9.46 1.33 1.51
N ARG A 747 8.81 2.40 1.99
CA ARG A 747 7.65 3.04 1.33
C ARG A 747 7.99 4.31 0.55
N THR A 748 9.26 4.70 0.49
CA THR A 748 9.72 5.94 -0.15
C THR A 748 9.51 5.96 -1.68
N ASP A 749 9.32 4.80 -2.31
CA ASP A 749 9.13 4.68 -3.76
C ASP A 749 7.74 4.17 -4.17
N GLN A 750 6.80 4.03 -3.22
CA GLN A 750 5.44 3.55 -3.53
C GLN A 750 4.68 4.44 -4.53
N TYR A 751 5.11 5.69 -4.67
CA TYR A 751 4.56 6.70 -5.59
C TYR A 751 5.38 6.89 -6.88
N HIS A 752 6.53 6.23 -7.05
CA HIS A 752 7.43 6.40 -8.22
C HIS A 752 7.51 5.14 -9.08
N LYS A 753 6.38 4.67 -9.61
CA LYS A 753 6.36 3.51 -10.52
C LYS A 753 6.89 3.82 -11.93
N LYS A 754 6.98 5.11 -12.28
CA LYS A 754 7.47 5.62 -13.56
C LYS A 754 8.31 6.88 -13.32
N LEU A 755 9.39 7.01 -14.07
CA LEU A 755 10.34 8.12 -13.95
C LEU A 755 10.58 8.76 -15.33
N ASP A 756 10.85 10.05 -15.34
CA ASP A 756 11.32 10.79 -16.52
C ASP A 756 12.74 11.30 -16.27
N VAL A 757 13.64 11.11 -17.23
CA VAL A 757 15.00 11.65 -17.25
C VAL A 757 14.92 13.15 -17.57
N ILE A 758 15.37 13.98 -16.62
CA ILE A 758 15.33 15.44 -16.69
C ILE A 758 16.71 16.08 -16.88
N ALA A 759 17.78 15.34 -16.60
CA ALA A 759 19.15 15.72 -16.92
C ALA A 759 20.00 14.47 -17.16
N GLN A 760 20.89 14.53 -18.14
CA GLN A 760 21.80 13.44 -18.49
C GLN A 760 23.12 14.04 -18.99
N GLU A 761 24.25 13.43 -18.62
CA GLU A 761 25.55 13.76 -19.21
C GLU A 761 25.54 13.49 -20.72
N GLU A 762 26.10 14.44 -21.47
CA GLU A 762 26.13 14.38 -22.93
C GLU A 762 26.79 13.08 -23.43
N GLY A 763 26.10 12.36 -24.31
CA GLY A 763 26.58 11.10 -24.88
C GLY A 763 26.57 9.89 -23.93
N PHE A 764 26.06 10.01 -22.70
CA PHE A 764 26.01 8.89 -21.77
C PHE A 764 24.94 7.84 -22.17
N ASP A 765 25.30 6.55 -22.17
CA ASP A 765 24.34 5.46 -22.38
C ASP A 765 23.80 4.97 -21.02
N LEU A 766 22.48 5.07 -20.84
CA LEU A 766 21.77 4.63 -19.62
C LEU A 766 21.99 3.15 -19.29
N LYS A 767 22.34 2.29 -20.26
CA LYS A 767 22.70 0.88 -20.01
C LYS A 767 23.96 0.73 -19.17
N ASN A 768 24.80 1.76 -19.13
CA ASN A 768 26.05 1.80 -18.36
C ASN A 768 25.91 2.46 -16.99
N LEU A 769 24.68 2.82 -16.59
CA LEU A 769 24.41 3.47 -15.31
C LEU A 769 24.77 2.55 -14.14
N LYS A 770 25.62 3.05 -13.24
CA LYS A 770 26.01 2.31 -12.03
C LYS A 770 25.19 2.76 -10.84
N LEU A 771 24.34 1.87 -10.35
CA LEU A 771 23.59 2.03 -9.10
C LEU A 771 24.37 1.39 -7.94
N GLY A 772 24.13 1.85 -6.71
CA GLY A 772 24.77 1.33 -5.51
C GLY A 772 25.35 2.41 -4.61
N PRO A 773 26.04 2.00 -3.52
CA PRO A 773 26.64 2.93 -2.57
C PRO A 773 27.78 3.74 -3.19
N VAL A 774 27.83 5.03 -2.87
CA VAL A 774 28.90 5.96 -3.26
C VAL A 774 29.81 6.26 -2.07
N LYS A 775 31.11 6.44 -2.33
CA LYS A 775 32.11 6.75 -1.30
C LYS A 775 32.16 8.24 -0.91
N ALA A 776 31.69 9.13 -1.78
CA ALA A 776 31.71 10.57 -1.55
C ALA A 776 30.93 10.93 -0.28
N ARG A 777 31.51 11.81 0.54
CA ARG A 777 30.92 12.32 1.79
C ARG A 777 31.18 13.82 1.87
N TYR A 778 30.15 14.60 1.57
CA TYR A 778 30.16 16.05 1.65
C TYR A 778 29.75 16.51 3.04
N LYS A 779 30.46 17.50 3.57
CA LYS A 779 30.07 18.25 4.76
C LYS A 779 29.49 19.59 4.33
N ASP A 780 28.50 20.08 5.06
CA ASP A 780 28.03 21.45 4.89
C ASP A 780 29.10 22.41 5.48
N LYS A 781 29.24 23.60 4.89
CA LYS A 781 30.13 24.62 5.44
C LYS A 781 29.58 25.12 6.77
N ARG A 782 30.45 25.44 7.74
CA ARG A 782 30.02 26.09 8.99
C ARG A 782 29.27 27.40 8.71
N HIS A 783 28.31 27.74 9.57
CA HIS A 783 27.65 29.04 9.50
C HIS A 783 28.67 30.17 9.70
N PRO A 784 28.45 31.34 9.08
CA PRO A 784 29.30 32.49 9.32
C PRO A 784 29.20 32.92 10.78
N ILE A 785 30.33 33.36 11.34
CA ILE A 785 30.37 33.94 12.68
C ILE A 785 29.50 35.20 12.69
N LYS A 786 28.55 35.25 13.62
CA LYS A 786 27.73 36.43 13.85
C LYS A 786 28.32 37.27 14.97
N SER A 787 28.05 38.57 14.93
CA SER A 787 28.37 39.47 16.03
C SER A 787 27.29 40.52 16.22
N CYS A 788 27.07 40.91 17.48
CA CYS A 788 26.13 41.97 17.81
C CYS A 788 26.63 42.83 18.97
N LYS A 789 26.29 44.12 18.88
CA LYS A 789 26.35 45.06 20.00
C LYS A 789 24.96 45.13 20.60
N PHE A 790 24.85 44.90 21.89
CA PHE A 790 23.58 44.93 22.58
C PHE A 790 23.13 46.37 22.84
N SER A 791 21.83 46.64 22.68
CA SER A 791 21.25 47.91 23.12
C SER A 791 21.27 48.00 24.66
N GLU A 792 21.27 49.22 25.18
CA GLU A 792 21.17 49.47 26.62
C GLU A 792 19.78 49.11 27.18
N GLU A 793 18.80 48.85 26.32
CA GLU A 793 17.47 48.40 26.70
C GLU A 793 17.50 46.98 27.28
N ALA A 794 16.64 46.72 28.26
CA ALA A 794 16.63 45.45 29.00
C ALA A 794 16.29 44.22 28.14
N VAL A 795 15.61 44.40 27.00
CA VAL A 795 15.20 43.34 26.07
C VAL A 795 15.41 43.82 24.64
N SER A 796 16.23 43.10 23.86
CA SER A 796 16.42 43.31 22.42
C SER A 796 16.36 41.97 21.70
N ILE A 797 16.00 41.96 20.42
CA ILE A 797 15.89 40.74 19.61
C ILE A 797 17.24 40.00 19.57
N GLU A 798 18.34 40.74 19.47
CA GLU A 798 19.70 40.22 19.48
C GLU A 798 20.04 39.53 20.81
N LYS A 799 19.59 40.08 21.94
CA LYS A 799 19.78 39.42 23.25
C LYS A 799 19.04 38.09 23.29
N ILE A 800 17.80 38.04 22.80
CA ILE A 800 17.00 36.80 22.78
C ILE A 800 17.67 35.74 21.89
N GLU A 801 18.16 36.13 20.71
CA GLU A 801 18.88 35.21 19.79
C GLU A 801 20.14 34.66 20.47
N VAL A 802 20.98 35.51 21.06
CA VAL A 802 22.21 35.07 21.72
C VAL A 802 21.93 34.23 22.97
N GLU A 803 20.88 34.55 23.75
CA GLU A 803 20.47 33.72 24.89
C GLU A 803 20.10 32.30 24.46
N LYS A 804 19.46 32.13 23.30
CA LYS A 804 19.16 30.80 22.76
C LYS A 804 20.44 30.01 22.49
N ILE A 805 21.45 30.63 21.88
CA ILE A 805 22.75 30.01 21.61
C ILE A 805 23.48 29.64 22.91
N VAL A 806 23.57 30.57 23.87
CA VAL A 806 24.25 30.34 25.15
C VAL A 806 23.62 29.16 25.87
N ASN A 807 22.29 29.14 25.95
CA ASN A 807 21.56 28.06 26.62
C ASN A 807 21.67 26.74 25.86
N SER A 808 21.70 26.77 24.52
CA SER A 808 21.93 25.58 23.69
C SER A 808 23.31 24.96 23.99
N VAL A 809 24.38 25.74 23.87
CA VAL A 809 25.76 25.27 24.11
C VAL A 809 25.93 24.73 25.53
N ASP A 810 25.45 25.47 26.53
CA ASP A 810 25.54 25.06 27.92
C ASP A 810 24.71 23.79 28.20
N TYR A 811 23.55 23.64 27.56
CA TYR A 811 22.68 22.46 27.70
C TYR A 811 23.30 21.22 27.06
N ILE A 812 23.93 21.36 25.88
CA ILE A 812 24.64 20.25 25.21
C ILE A 812 25.77 19.71 26.09
N ASN A 813 26.52 20.61 26.74
CA ASN A 813 27.62 20.25 27.64
C ASN A 813 27.14 19.76 29.03
N THR A 814 25.84 19.84 29.32
CA THR A 814 25.28 19.32 30.57
C THR A 814 25.07 17.82 30.46
N SER A 815 25.48 17.05 31.47
CA SER A 815 25.25 15.60 31.52
C SER A 815 23.76 15.25 31.49
N GLU A 816 23.41 14.10 30.91
CA GLU A 816 22.00 13.64 30.80
C GLU A 816 21.26 13.62 32.15
N GLU A 817 21.93 13.27 33.24
CA GLU A 817 21.37 13.29 34.60
C GLU A 817 20.96 14.70 35.05
N ASN A 818 21.71 15.72 34.62
CA ASN A 818 21.53 17.13 35.03
C ASN A 818 20.67 17.93 34.06
N LYS A 819 20.38 17.43 32.85
CA LYS A 819 19.52 18.12 31.88
C LYS A 819 18.12 18.40 32.42
N LYS A 820 17.58 17.55 33.31
CA LYS A 820 16.26 17.74 33.95
C LYS A 820 16.20 18.92 34.92
N SER A 821 17.33 19.33 35.48
CA SER A 821 17.43 20.45 36.43
C SER A 821 18.11 21.68 35.82
N PHE A 822 18.37 21.66 34.51
CA PHE A 822 18.98 22.76 33.78
C PHE A 822 18.14 24.04 33.90
N ARG A 823 18.80 25.16 34.20
CA ARG A 823 18.16 26.47 34.28
C ARG A 823 18.72 27.38 33.21
N LYS A 824 17.83 27.93 32.39
CA LYS A 824 18.18 28.89 31.34
C LYS A 824 18.87 30.12 31.96
N LYS A 825 20.05 30.47 31.47
CA LYS A 825 20.80 31.67 31.80
C LYS A 825 20.26 32.87 31.01
N ARG A 826 20.36 34.05 31.62
CA ARG A 826 20.04 35.34 31.02
C ARG A 826 21.31 36.20 30.94
N ILE A 827 21.46 37.01 29.90
CA ILE A 827 22.71 37.74 29.59
C ILE A 827 22.63 39.26 29.80
N TYR A 828 21.82 39.72 30.76
CA TYR A 828 21.46 41.13 30.97
C TYR A 828 22.60 42.16 31.04
N TYR A 829 23.81 41.75 31.42
CA TYR A 829 24.94 42.66 31.66
C TYR A 829 25.99 42.65 30.52
N MET A 830 25.69 42.00 29.40
CA MET A 830 26.61 41.92 28.26
C MET A 830 26.48 43.13 27.34
N SER A 831 27.62 43.58 26.79
CA SER A 831 27.72 44.68 25.83
C SER A 831 27.87 44.19 24.39
N TYR A 832 28.61 43.08 24.21
CA TYR A 832 28.89 42.50 22.90
C TYR A 832 28.77 40.98 22.93
N ALA A 833 28.45 40.41 21.77
CA ALA A 833 28.54 38.98 21.54
C ALA A 833 29.14 38.67 20.17
N PHE A 834 29.93 37.60 20.13
CA PHE A 834 30.40 36.91 18.93
C PHE A 834 30.03 35.45 19.07
N TYR A 835 29.40 34.86 18.07
CA TYR A 835 28.87 33.52 18.23
C TYR A 835 28.70 32.81 16.89
N ASN A 836 28.66 31.49 16.99
CA ASN A 836 28.17 30.56 15.98
C ASN A 836 27.14 29.65 16.67
N GLU A 837 26.60 28.66 15.96
CA GLU A 837 25.56 27.77 16.50
C GLU A 837 26.08 26.85 17.63
N ASP A 838 27.40 26.63 17.69
CA ASP A 838 28.06 25.70 18.61
C ASP A 838 29.13 26.35 19.53
N TRP A 839 29.24 27.69 19.53
CA TRP A 839 30.07 28.43 20.49
C TRP A 839 29.64 29.89 20.63
N TYR A 840 30.02 30.52 21.74
CA TYR A 840 29.80 31.95 21.99
C TYR A 840 30.97 32.60 22.74
N ILE A 841 31.14 33.90 22.54
CA ILE A 841 31.96 34.82 23.33
C ILE A 841 31.09 36.04 23.65
N LEU A 842 30.93 36.35 24.94
CA LEU A 842 30.24 37.52 25.46
C LEU A 842 31.26 38.42 26.14
N ILE A 843 31.06 39.73 26.00
CA ILE A 843 31.90 40.76 26.63
C ILE A 843 30.98 41.66 27.44
N ASP A 844 31.25 41.81 28.73
CA ASP A 844 30.46 42.68 29.62
C ASP A 844 30.85 44.16 29.51
N LYS A 845 30.22 45.03 30.32
CA LYS A 845 30.48 46.48 30.34
C LYS A 845 31.88 46.87 30.82
N ILE A 846 32.56 46.01 31.57
CA ILE A 846 33.91 46.22 32.11
C ILE A 846 34.99 45.51 31.29
N GLY A 847 34.62 44.90 30.15
CA GLY A 847 35.53 44.26 29.22
C GLY A 847 35.90 42.81 29.58
N LYS A 848 35.17 42.18 30.50
CA LYS A 848 35.39 40.78 30.87
C LYS A 848 34.75 39.84 29.87
N PHE A 849 35.51 38.81 29.48
CA PHE A 849 35.08 37.77 28.56
C PHE A 849 34.39 36.61 29.28
N TYR A 850 33.32 36.11 28.67
CA TYR A 850 32.64 34.87 29.01
C TYR A 850 32.46 34.07 27.72
N TYR A 851 32.79 32.79 27.73
CA TYR A 851 32.70 32.00 26.50
C TYR A 851 32.34 30.55 26.80
N GLY A 852 31.77 29.89 25.80
CA GLY A 852 31.41 28.49 25.83
C GLY A 852 31.50 27.90 24.42
N VAL A 853 31.81 26.61 24.35
CA VAL A 853 31.90 25.85 23.09
C VAL A 853 31.40 24.44 23.36
N VAL A 854 30.70 23.85 22.40
CA VAL A 854 30.24 22.46 22.49
C VAL A 854 31.44 21.51 22.64
N GLU A 855 31.43 20.70 23.69
CA GLU A 855 32.49 19.74 23.98
C GLU A 855 32.68 18.74 22.83
N GLY A 856 33.94 18.50 22.45
CA GLY A 856 34.29 17.62 21.34
C GLY A 856 34.23 18.26 19.94
N SER A 857 33.80 19.52 19.78
CA SER A 857 33.83 20.23 18.50
C SER A 857 35.18 20.93 18.25
N GLU A 858 36.14 20.22 17.63
CA GLU A 858 37.48 20.78 17.35
C GLU A 858 37.45 22.03 16.46
N GLU A 859 36.58 22.06 15.45
CA GLU A 859 36.48 23.20 14.53
C GLU A 859 35.89 24.42 15.23
N ALA A 860 34.84 24.25 16.03
CA ALA A 860 34.26 25.34 16.84
C ALA A 860 35.26 25.89 17.86
N LEU A 861 36.03 25.01 18.51
CA LEU A 861 37.06 25.41 19.45
C LEU A 861 38.13 26.28 18.77
N LYS A 862 38.61 25.86 17.59
CA LYS A 862 39.59 26.63 16.79
C LYS A 862 39.02 28.00 16.37
N GLU A 863 37.78 28.03 15.90
CA GLU A 863 37.10 29.26 15.45
C GLU A 863 36.89 30.24 16.61
N MET A 864 36.43 29.75 17.76
CA MET A 864 36.28 30.54 18.99
C MET A 864 37.62 31.07 19.48
N GLN A 865 38.66 30.21 19.55
CA GLN A 865 39.99 30.61 20.02
C GLN A 865 40.64 31.66 19.11
N ALA A 866 40.51 31.50 17.79
CA ALA A 866 40.99 32.49 16.82
C ALA A 866 40.28 33.84 17.02
N THR A 867 38.95 33.82 17.18
CA THR A 867 38.16 35.02 17.44
C THR A 867 38.54 35.68 18.77
N LEU A 868 38.69 34.89 19.83
CA LEU A 868 39.08 35.36 21.15
C LEU A 868 40.49 35.97 21.16
N ALA A 869 41.44 35.40 20.40
CA ALA A 869 42.79 35.93 20.27
C ALA A 869 42.80 37.31 19.58
N VAL A 870 41.97 37.50 18.55
CA VAL A 870 41.80 38.81 17.90
C VAL A 870 41.20 39.82 18.88
N LEU A 871 40.14 39.45 19.60
CA LEU A 871 39.46 40.32 20.57
C LEU A 871 40.35 40.70 21.75
N SER A 872 41.17 39.78 22.24
CA SER A 872 42.07 40.02 23.39
C SER A 872 43.19 41.01 23.08
N ASN A 873 43.50 41.24 21.80
CA ASN A 873 44.50 42.21 21.36
C ASN A 873 43.91 43.62 21.16
N MET A 874 42.59 43.78 21.21
CA MET A 874 41.92 45.07 21.09
C MET A 874 41.88 45.78 22.44
N LYS A 875 42.35 47.03 22.48
CA LYS A 875 42.44 47.83 23.72
C LYS A 875 41.38 48.92 23.78
N GLU A 876 40.85 49.33 22.64
CA GLU A 876 39.87 50.42 22.56
C GLU A 876 38.49 49.94 22.13
N LYS A 877 37.44 50.55 22.70
CA LYS A 877 36.04 50.25 22.36
C LYS A 877 35.76 50.40 20.85
N GLN A 878 36.41 51.36 20.20
CA GLN A 878 36.28 51.60 18.76
C GLN A 878 36.83 50.45 17.90
N GLU A 879 37.86 49.75 18.35
CA GLU A 879 38.43 48.60 17.64
C GLU A 879 37.45 47.42 17.63
N ILE A 880 36.80 47.16 18.77
CA ILE A 880 35.75 46.12 18.90
C ILE A 880 34.55 46.46 18.02
N GLU A 881 34.09 47.71 18.04
CA GLU A 881 32.97 48.16 17.20
C GLU A 881 33.30 48.07 15.70
N SER A 882 34.54 48.41 15.31
CA SER A 882 35.02 48.23 13.93
C SER A 882 35.09 46.75 13.53
N TYR A 883 35.49 45.87 14.44
CA TYR A 883 35.53 44.43 14.19
C TYR A 883 34.13 43.82 14.04
N ILE A 884 33.16 44.24 14.85
CA ILE A 884 31.75 43.87 14.68
C ILE A 884 31.24 44.24 13.27
N LEU A 885 31.57 45.45 12.80
CA LEU A 885 31.17 45.89 11.47
C LEU A 885 31.83 45.07 10.35
N SER A 886 32.99 44.45 10.60
CA SER A 886 33.64 43.59 9.61
C SER A 886 32.83 42.32 9.31
N PHE A 887 32.11 41.77 10.30
CA PHE A 887 31.20 40.63 10.12
C PHE A 887 29.89 40.98 9.43
N LYS A 888 29.53 42.26 9.33
CA LYS A 888 28.34 42.72 8.58
C LYS A 888 28.62 42.97 7.09
N LYS A 889 29.89 42.96 6.68
CA LYS A 889 30.34 43.20 5.29
C LYS A 889 30.78 41.93 4.55
N MET A 890 30.78 40.78 5.24
CA MET A 890 30.97 39.44 4.69
C MET A 890 29.61 38.78 4.47
#